data_AF-A0A1J4J4Y6-F1
#
_entry.id   AF-A0A1J4J4Y6-F1
#
_cell.length_a   1.000
_cell.length_b   1.000
_cell.length_c   1.000
_cell.angle_alpha   90.00
_cell.angle_beta   90.00
_cell.angle_gamma   90.00
#
_symmetry.space_group_name_H-M   'P 1'
#
loop_
_entity.id
_entity.type
_entity.pdbx_description
1 polymer ?
#
loop_
_entity_poly.entity_id
_entity_poly.type
_entity_poly.pdbx_seq_one_letter_code
_entity_poly.pdbx_strand_id
1 'polypeptide(L)'
;MDGNEALTQIENDLLSKKQFQEWHLFGTFQILFPKGTPEKWEEFKSKPLTDTLSKCLPHMSPMIVFIIYRRHPELTAFFLHFLDQASILKINPRQYIPFLSFRIQYIPIQWIAFHATRIADLRFANNFVSQAFSAYLRHSPNCIEMLHRNDQIWRQFLDDIPDTPYEYPSEGWKKMLIYRTAIRELLFFKIEIKLTEYLRLDKNEYVKRMFTTYDNPAKFRNLLKTQIIPFCEANAIDFTTFIVTIICKKDWAVQQKLLFVNEYLQTQTDIRMALESMTVQSEQELGKLQDYAKKKSIDFTPLPINVVPKITPSSSVPLMRSNSIEELPVVARQMAKPARLEMWRRSPSIDLSKVKKFGEDGSIHTIANGEPKDPIEYANKLRSLKNLKEIKPIFELAENFNMVVAYDDYSMMWGKRLLFDKLITQFGHDRFDEICSTLHLSDDEIMDFVCSPIDYIFDANHLLPKLEKHVHESNVYLYFGYLQNYVDRLIQNDPISTILQLYKKGLEISIRYVNGERLLTLANNLSLVNKIIENDDQIIQKEHFLLLLNNPKLVASIYPLTTKIQNKDGFISSFLSEDLYEFIDSITYIDSLSQEAKNEALLEVLPLIDGLKYTLLQFVFCILCKSNPCYQSDLDVLYSLYSSKSHTINFHALKNDPMTILKTEITQENYYEILSLADLFELDTDELLMTLMTSKMNSSNFEDYNPIVNKLREGSHVTQLLKLIPRFTNHDQINFLNAIGRFDIKRTKQTMFDLMRMRLNSFITDEYLNDPIKLITVLYSKIDLHESLGGRLHKFAKTVATRFGYDIFEVQAQIVTQFLTEEEIIEYKPTRITIFEYPPEPQNMQRALFILRKWKVDSAIDWLAKFVENPNNSYFSRSLAIQCWTSVSDGDVPEEVDPAVFYFKGMIEKSSVEPPEEITDEFMYQLVDQGGVAHCKLFIEYVTYYHLENDEYILKALKILESTETLFLLQAMILLFFYNPVHKSPKIFEIFIKVISAPIAEVIFKHENFLPAKTQHIAVIRDIFNAISLSRYPINYLYINNTKCSWGNVAEMLCKVGSPALAAELGSHLVNRKDKNDVLCHLMHGFHFDDAITFGFDKKTIFEYIVNGHIAHATETLIDAHFVLFTSWLLEKGDMDSIKEVERALVNQGRTLEIKRLKERIARWNQSKLQ
;
A
#
# COMPACT_ATOMS: atom_id res chain seq x y z
N MET A 1 -23.61 -56.28 47.08
CA MET A 1 -22.80 -55.07 47.28
C MET A 1 -23.26 -54.06 46.25
N ASP A 2 -23.53 -52.83 46.68
CA ASP A 2 -23.84 -51.76 45.74
C ASP A 2 -22.62 -51.55 44.83
N GLY A 3 -22.82 -51.33 43.52
CA GLY A 3 -21.71 -51.27 42.55
C GLY A 3 -20.66 -50.20 42.90
N ASN A 4 -21.06 -49.21 43.69
CA ASN A 4 -20.22 -48.14 44.21
C ASN A 4 -19.27 -48.59 45.34
N GLU A 5 -19.70 -49.51 46.21
CA GLU A 5 -18.84 -50.03 47.30
C GLU A 5 -17.73 -50.92 46.73
N ALA A 6 -18.05 -51.74 45.73
CA ALA A 6 -17.09 -52.64 45.10
C ALA A 6 -15.97 -51.90 44.34
N LEU A 7 -16.29 -50.81 43.64
CA LEU A 7 -15.28 -49.97 42.99
C LEU A 7 -14.41 -49.21 44.01
N THR A 8 -14.99 -48.78 45.13
CA THR A 8 -14.24 -48.12 46.22
C THR A 8 -13.26 -49.10 46.87
N GLN A 9 -13.64 -50.38 46.99
CA GLN A 9 -12.74 -51.43 47.47
C GLN A 9 -11.56 -51.66 46.51
N ILE A 10 -11.80 -51.71 45.19
CA ILE A 10 -10.73 -51.80 44.19
C ILE A 10 -9.75 -50.63 44.32
N GLU A 11 -10.26 -49.41 44.48
CA GLU A 11 -9.42 -48.23 44.66
C GLU A 11 -8.53 -48.33 45.90
N ASN A 12 -9.12 -48.70 47.04
CA ASN A 12 -8.40 -48.89 48.31
C ASN A 12 -7.37 -50.03 48.22
N ASP A 13 -7.68 -51.10 47.51
CA ASP A 13 -6.78 -52.22 47.27
C ASP A 13 -5.57 -51.79 46.43
N LEU A 14 -5.78 -51.03 45.35
CA LEU A 14 -4.70 -50.51 44.51
C LEU A 14 -3.76 -49.58 45.29
N LEU A 15 -4.33 -48.68 46.12
CA LEU A 15 -3.57 -47.75 46.96
C LEU A 15 -2.81 -48.47 48.07
N SER A 16 -3.43 -49.41 48.78
CA SER A 16 -2.79 -50.17 49.86
C SER A 16 -1.66 -51.07 49.37
N LYS A 17 -1.79 -51.63 48.16
CA LYS A 17 -0.75 -52.41 47.47
C LYS A 17 0.29 -51.54 46.75
N LYS A 18 0.17 -50.21 46.81
CA LYS A 18 1.06 -49.24 46.13
C LYS A 18 1.14 -49.47 44.60
N GLN A 19 0.05 -49.94 43.99
CA GLN A 19 -0.06 -50.16 42.54
C GLN A 19 -0.45 -48.86 41.81
N PHE A 20 0.41 -47.85 41.92
CA PHE A 20 0.09 -46.49 41.48
C PHE A 20 -0.16 -46.33 39.98
N GLN A 21 0.48 -47.14 39.12
CA GLN A 21 0.21 -47.14 37.67
C GLN A 21 -1.19 -47.66 37.35
N GLU A 22 -1.60 -48.74 38.01
CA GLU A 22 -2.96 -49.28 37.86
C GLU A 22 -4.00 -48.33 38.47
N TRP A 23 -3.69 -47.68 39.59
CA TRP A 23 -4.53 -46.64 40.17
C TRP A 23 -4.70 -45.44 39.22
N HIS A 24 -3.64 -45.04 38.53
CA HIS A 24 -3.70 -43.99 37.51
C HIS A 24 -4.63 -44.38 36.34
N LEU A 25 -4.51 -45.62 35.85
CA LEU A 25 -5.39 -46.18 34.82
C LEU A 25 -6.85 -46.32 35.32
N PHE A 26 -7.04 -46.69 36.58
CA PHE A 26 -8.34 -46.77 37.24
C PHE A 26 -9.04 -45.42 37.32
N GLY A 27 -8.29 -44.33 37.56
CA GLY A 27 -8.84 -42.97 37.48
C GLY A 27 -9.38 -42.63 36.10
N THR A 28 -8.69 -43.03 35.03
CA THR A 28 -9.18 -42.86 33.66
C THR A 28 -10.44 -43.69 33.40
N PHE A 29 -10.49 -44.93 33.92
CA PHE A 29 -11.71 -45.74 33.89
C PHE A 29 -12.88 -45.05 34.61
N GLN A 30 -12.68 -44.47 35.79
CA GLN A 30 -13.73 -43.79 36.54
C GLN A 30 -14.23 -42.51 35.82
N ILE A 31 -13.39 -41.85 35.04
CA ILE A 31 -13.79 -40.71 34.20
C ILE A 31 -14.66 -41.18 33.02
N LEU A 32 -14.25 -42.25 32.34
CA LEU A 32 -14.95 -42.78 31.16
C LEU A 32 -16.24 -43.53 31.52
N PHE A 33 -16.22 -44.23 32.66
CA PHE A 33 -17.28 -45.11 33.13
C PHE A 33 -17.64 -44.76 34.60
N PRO A 34 -18.28 -43.61 34.87
CA PRO A 34 -18.64 -43.20 36.23
C PRO A 34 -19.59 -44.21 36.95
N LYS A 35 -20.27 -45.06 36.18
CA LYS A 35 -21.12 -46.18 36.64
C LYS A 35 -20.56 -47.54 36.21
N GLY A 36 -19.24 -47.65 36.12
CA GLY A 36 -18.55 -48.91 35.86
C GLY A 36 -18.89 -49.97 36.90
N THR A 37 -18.65 -51.23 36.55
CA THR A 37 -18.70 -52.35 37.50
C THR A 37 -17.30 -52.96 37.61
N PRO A 38 -17.02 -53.75 38.66
CA PRO A 38 -15.75 -54.50 38.76
C PRO A 38 -15.41 -55.31 37.50
N GLU A 39 -16.41 -55.94 36.86
CA GLU A 39 -16.20 -56.72 35.64
C GLU A 39 -15.79 -55.84 34.45
N LYS A 40 -16.40 -54.64 34.33
CA LYS A 40 -16.00 -53.66 33.32
C LYS A 40 -14.60 -53.10 33.56
N TRP A 41 -14.16 -53.03 34.81
CA TRP A 41 -12.79 -52.63 35.13
C TRP A 41 -11.79 -53.70 34.68
N GLU A 42 -12.04 -54.98 34.94
CA GLU A 42 -11.19 -56.07 34.46
C GLU A 42 -11.16 -56.14 32.91
N GLU A 43 -12.29 -55.89 32.26
CA GLU A 43 -12.35 -55.76 30.79
C GLU A 43 -11.56 -54.54 30.29
N PHE A 44 -11.67 -53.40 30.97
CA PHE A 44 -10.95 -52.17 30.61
C PHE A 44 -9.44 -52.34 30.75
N LYS A 45 -9.00 -52.92 31.88
CA LYS A 45 -7.59 -53.15 32.20
C LYS A 45 -6.91 -54.14 31.24
N SER A 46 -7.66 -55.09 30.69
CA SER A 46 -7.14 -56.12 29.77
C SER A 46 -7.01 -55.67 28.31
N LYS A 47 -7.51 -54.50 27.94
CA LYS A 47 -7.47 -53.96 26.56
C LYS A 47 -6.47 -52.82 26.43
N PRO A 48 -5.88 -52.60 25.24
CA PRO A 48 -5.14 -51.37 24.96
C PRO A 48 -6.01 -50.13 25.22
N LEU A 49 -5.45 -49.13 25.88
CA LEU A 49 -6.19 -47.92 26.24
C LEU A 49 -6.72 -47.18 25.00
N THR A 50 -5.94 -47.14 23.92
CA THR A 50 -6.31 -46.54 22.62
C THR A 50 -7.59 -47.13 22.03
N ASP A 51 -7.77 -48.46 22.12
CA ASP A 51 -8.97 -49.14 21.62
C ASP A 51 -10.22 -48.72 22.38
N THR A 52 -10.10 -48.51 23.68
CA THR A 52 -11.21 -48.04 24.50
C THR A 52 -11.50 -46.56 24.25
N LEU A 53 -10.45 -45.73 24.19
CA LEU A 53 -10.58 -44.30 23.93
C LEU A 53 -11.22 -44.01 22.57
N SER A 54 -10.86 -44.76 21.52
CA SER A 54 -11.44 -44.58 20.18
C SER A 54 -12.98 -44.74 20.16
N LYS A 55 -13.52 -45.63 21.00
CA LYS A 55 -14.96 -45.88 21.14
C LYS A 55 -15.65 -44.84 22.03
N CYS A 56 -14.98 -44.38 23.09
CA CYS A 56 -15.60 -43.53 24.10
C CYS A 56 -15.51 -42.03 23.76
N LEU A 57 -14.33 -41.54 23.33
CA LEU A 57 -14.08 -40.10 23.19
C LEU A 57 -15.01 -39.36 22.22
N PRO A 58 -15.46 -39.92 21.07
CA PRO A 58 -16.38 -39.23 20.16
C PRO A 58 -17.73 -38.83 20.80
N HIS A 59 -18.09 -39.47 21.92
CA HIS A 59 -19.33 -39.22 22.65
C HIS A 59 -19.13 -38.38 23.92
N MET A 60 -17.91 -37.94 24.21
CA MET A 60 -17.55 -37.20 25.41
C MET A 60 -17.47 -35.69 25.15
N SER A 61 -17.52 -34.88 26.23
CA SER A 61 -17.27 -33.45 26.10
C SER A 61 -15.78 -33.19 25.79
N PRO A 62 -15.44 -32.11 25.05
CA PRO A 62 -14.04 -31.77 24.77
C PRO A 62 -13.18 -31.61 26.03
N MET A 63 -13.77 -31.15 27.13
CA MET A 63 -13.05 -31.01 28.41
C MET A 63 -12.61 -32.37 28.97
N ILE A 64 -13.45 -33.40 28.91
CA ILE A 64 -13.08 -34.76 29.30
C ILE A 64 -11.92 -35.27 28.44
N VAL A 65 -11.96 -35.01 27.13
CA VAL A 65 -10.86 -35.38 26.21
C VAL A 65 -9.55 -34.72 26.67
N PHE A 66 -9.55 -33.43 27.00
CA PHE A 66 -8.34 -32.72 27.45
C PHE A 66 -7.83 -33.22 28.80
N ILE A 67 -8.72 -33.57 29.73
CA ILE A 67 -8.36 -34.18 31.01
C ILE A 67 -7.64 -35.51 30.78
N ILE A 68 -8.21 -36.39 29.94
CA ILE A 68 -7.60 -37.68 29.64
C ILE A 68 -6.25 -37.48 28.92
N TYR A 69 -6.15 -36.51 28.01
CA TYR A 69 -4.89 -36.20 27.33
C TYR A 69 -3.81 -35.64 28.28
N ARG A 70 -4.19 -34.89 29.33
CA ARG A 70 -3.25 -34.50 30.40
C ARG A 70 -2.76 -35.70 31.22
N ARG A 71 -3.63 -36.68 31.46
CA ARG A 71 -3.31 -37.91 32.21
C ARG A 71 -2.44 -38.88 31.41
N HIS A 72 -2.59 -38.89 30.09
CA HIS A 72 -1.91 -39.82 29.18
C HIS A 72 -1.10 -39.08 28.11
N PRO A 73 -0.06 -38.30 28.49
CA PRO A 73 0.80 -37.58 27.55
C PRO A 73 1.61 -38.52 26.62
N GLU A 74 1.75 -39.79 26.98
CA GLU A 74 2.33 -40.85 26.15
C GLU A 74 1.47 -41.17 24.92
N LEU A 75 0.16 -40.90 24.96
CA LEU A 75 -0.77 -41.12 23.84
C LEU A 75 -0.94 -39.88 22.96
N THR A 76 0.04 -38.98 22.93
CA THR A 76 -0.03 -37.72 22.15
C THR A 76 -0.41 -37.97 20.69
N ALA A 77 0.22 -38.93 19.99
CA ALA A 77 -0.08 -39.22 18.58
C ALA A 77 -1.58 -39.54 18.36
N PHE A 78 -2.15 -40.40 19.21
CA PHE A 78 -3.58 -40.73 19.18
C PHE A 78 -4.48 -39.50 19.38
N PHE A 79 -4.17 -38.62 20.35
CA PHE A 79 -4.96 -37.41 20.57
C PHE A 79 -4.82 -36.39 19.45
N LEU A 80 -3.66 -36.31 18.82
CA LEU A 80 -3.46 -35.49 17.63
C LEU A 80 -4.31 -36.00 16.45
N HIS A 81 -4.40 -37.31 16.25
CA HIS A 81 -5.31 -37.92 15.26
C HIS A 81 -6.78 -37.63 15.59
N PHE A 82 -7.19 -37.76 16.85
CA PHE A 82 -8.55 -37.41 17.29
C PHE A 82 -8.89 -35.93 17.04
N LEU A 83 -7.97 -35.00 17.36
CA LEU A 83 -8.19 -33.57 17.19
C LEU A 83 -8.12 -33.11 15.73
N ASP A 84 -7.42 -33.84 14.86
CA ASP A 84 -7.46 -33.61 13.42
C ASP A 84 -8.88 -33.85 12.85
N GLN A 85 -9.64 -34.77 13.45
CA GLN A 85 -11.05 -35.03 13.12
C GLN A 85 -12.04 -34.07 13.82
N ALA A 86 -11.56 -33.02 14.50
CA ALA A 86 -12.41 -32.11 15.28
C ALA A 86 -13.58 -31.50 14.48
N SER A 87 -13.39 -31.21 13.20
CA SER A 87 -14.46 -30.65 12.34
C SER A 87 -15.61 -31.64 12.14
N ILE A 88 -15.30 -32.93 11.92
CA ILE A 88 -16.26 -34.03 11.78
C ILE A 88 -16.98 -34.25 13.11
N LEU A 89 -16.23 -34.18 14.22
CA LEU A 89 -16.72 -34.33 15.59
C LEU A 89 -17.42 -33.08 16.13
N LYS A 90 -17.53 -32.01 15.33
CA LYS A 90 -18.14 -30.71 15.70
C LYS A 90 -17.48 -30.06 16.93
N ILE A 91 -16.20 -30.32 17.18
CA ILE A 91 -15.40 -29.68 18.22
C ILE A 91 -14.87 -28.35 17.69
N ASN A 92 -15.16 -27.25 18.39
CA ASN A 92 -14.77 -25.92 17.94
C ASN A 92 -13.28 -25.64 18.25
N PRO A 93 -12.48 -25.09 17.31
CA PRO A 93 -11.11 -24.66 17.56
C PRO A 93 -10.92 -23.79 18.81
N ARG A 94 -11.90 -22.96 19.17
CA ARG A 94 -11.89 -22.15 20.39
C ARG A 94 -11.71 -22.98 21.66
N GLN A 95 -12.14 -24.25 21.65
CA GLN A 95 -12.09 -25.13 22.82
C GLN A 95 -10.72 -25.79 22.98
N TYR A 96 -10.11 -26.30 21.91
CA TYR A 96 -8.88 -27.11 22.01
C TYR A 96 -7.59 -26.35 21.67
N ILE A 97 -7.63 -25.31 20.83
CA ILE A 97 -6.40 -24.57 20.46
C ILE A 97 -5.73 -23.94 21.68
N PRO A 98 -6.45 -23.27 22.61
CA PRO A 98 -5.82 -22.75 23.81
C PRO A 98 -5.14 -23.85 24.65
N PHE A 99 -5.71 -25.05 24.67
CA PHE A 99 -5.13 -26.20 25.37
C PHE A 99 -3.84 -26.68 24.67
N LEU A 100 -3.86 -26.84 23.35
CA LEU A 100 -2.68 -27.25 22.58
C LEU A 100 -1.55 -26.20 22.60
N SER A 101 -1.89 -24.91 22.54
CA SER A 101 -0.92 -23.81 22.65
C SER A 101 -0.09 -23.88 23.93
N PHE A 102 -0.64 -24.43 25.01
CA PHE A 102 0.08 -24.60 26.26
C PHE A 102 1.04 -25.79 26.25
N ARG A 103 0.75 -26.79 25.42
CA ARG A 103 1.58 -28.00 25.27
C ARG A 103 2.42 -27.96 24.00
N ILE A 104 2.59 -26.77 23.41
CA ILE A 104 3.11 -26.61 22.05
C ILE A 104 4.51 -27.21 21.88
N GLN A 105 5.35 -27.17 22.93
CA GLN A 105 6.68 -27.76 22.96
C GLN A 105 6.71 -29.29 22.86
N TYR A 106 5.59 -29.97 23.17
CA TYR A 106 5.45 -31.43 23.13
C TYR A 106 4.64 -31.92 21.91
N ILE A 107 4.32 -31.01 20.99
CA ILE A 107 3.60 -31.34 19.76
C ILE A 107 4.62 -31.28 18.62
N PRO A 108 4.59 -32.19 17.64
CA PRO A 108 5.50 -32.09 16.50
C PRO A 108 5.24 -30.81 15.70
N ILE A 109 6.31 -30.07 15.36
CA ILE A 109 6.16 -28.83 14.57
C ILE A 109 5.52 -29.11 13.21
N GLN A 110 5.80 -30.29 12.64
CA GLN A 110 5.19 -30.77 11.41
C GLN A 110 3.68 -30.90 11.55
N TRP A 111 3.20 -31.47 12.67
CA TRP A 111 1.77 -31.57 12.94
C TRP A 111 1.13 -30.20 13.15
N ILE A 112 1.79 -29.28 13.87
CA ILE A 112 1.30 -27.90 14.06
C ILE A 112 1.12 -27.24 12.69
N ALA A 113 2.11 -27.36 11.79
CA ALA A 113 2.04 -26.84 10.44
C ALA A 113 0.89 -27.47 9.66
N PHE A 114 0.80 -28.80 9.66
CA PHE A 114 -0.26 -29.55 9.01
C PHE A 114 -1.65 -29.10 9.48
N HIS A 115 -1.88 -29.06 10.80
CA HIS A 115 -3.16 -28.74 11.41
C HIS A 115 -3.54 -27.26 11.26
N ALA A 116 -2.57 -26.34 11.30
CA ALA A 116 -2.83 -24.89 11.16
C ALA A 116 -3.58 -24.56 9.86
N THR A 117 -3.34 -25.31 8.79
CA THR A 117 -4.01 -25.13 7.50
C THR A 117 -5.47 -25.62 7.49
N ARG A 118 -5.85 -26.49 8.43
CA ARG A 118 -7.18 -27.08 8.56
C ARG A 118 -8.10 -26.29 9.49
N ILE A 119 -7.56 -25.35 10.25
CA ILE A 119 -8.33 -24.46 11.13
C ILE A 119 -9.07 -23.43 10.26
N ALA A 120 -10.41 -23.50 10.27
CA ALA A 120 -11.25 -22.62 9.45
C ALA A 120 -11.20 -21.13 9.90
N ASP A 121 -11.12 -20.86 11.21
CA ASP A 121 -11.02 -19.48 11.73
C ASP A 121 -9.56 -19.06 11.86
N LEU A 122 -9.17 -18.13 11.00
CA LEU A 122 -7.81 -17.59 10.89
C LEU A 122 -7.28 -16.97 12.18
N ARG A 123 -8.15 -16.51 13.10
CA ARG A 123 -7.70 -15.94 14.38
C ARG A 123 -7.11 -17.02 15.28
N PHE A 124 -7.73 -18.21 15.31
CA PHE A 124 -7.21 -19.34 16.07
C PHE A 124 -5.97 -19.94 15.40
N ALA A 125 -5.94 -20.00 14.06
CA ALA A 125 -4.74 -20.39 13.32
C ALA A 125 -3.57 -19.44 13.63
N ASN A 126 -3.81 -18.11 13.61
CA ASN A 126 -2.80 -17.11 13.95
C ASN A 126 -2.28 -17.29 15.37
N ASN A 127 -3.18 -17.46 16.35
CA ASN A 127 -2.78 -17.65 17.74
C ASN A 127 -1.96 -18.93 17.93
N PHE A 128 -2.33 -20.02 17.25
CA PHE A 128 -1.62 -21.28 17.33
C PHE A 128 -0.22 -21.19 16.71
N VAL A 129 -0.11 -20.57 15.53
CA VAL A 129 1.16 -20.35 14.84
C VAL A 129 2.08 -19.41 15.61
N SER A 130 1.56 -18.26 16.08
CA SER A 130 2.33 -17.33 16.91
C SER A 130 2.83 -18.01 18.19
N GLN A 131 1.99 -18.81 18.86
CA GLN A 131 2.41 -19.52 20.07
C GLN A 131 3.51 -20.56 19.82
N ALA A 132 3.51 -21.22 18.66
CA ALA A 132 4.62 -22.09 18.30
C ALA A 132 5.94 -21.31 18.17
N PHE A 133 5.94 -20.10 17.60
CA PHE A 133 7.17 -19.30 17.56
C PHE A 133 7.62 -18.80 18.93
N SER A 134 6.70 -18.51 19.85
CA SER A 134 7.03 -17.94 21.15
C SER A 134 7.35 -18.96 22.24
N ALA A 135 6.89 -20.20 22.14
CA ALA A 135 6.96 -21.16 23.25
C ALA A 135 7.37 -22.59 22.85
N TYR A 136 7.62 -22.88 21.57
CA TYR A 136 8.06 -24.21 21.15
C TYR A 136 9.51 -24.52 21.52
N LEU A 137 10.38 -23.51 21.41
CA LEU A 137 11.80 -23.65 21.69
C LEU A 137 12.13 -22.91 22.98
N ARG A 138 12.53 -23.68 23.99
CA ARG A 138 13.07 -23.19 25.25
C ARG A 138 14.53 -23.59 25.33
N HIS A 139 15.35 -22.71 25.91
CA HIS A 139 16.71 -23.08 26.27
C HIS A 139 16.66 -24.18 27.32
N SER A 140 17.07 -25.39 26.96
CA SER A 140 16.93 -26.57 27.82
C SER A 140 18.01 -27.61 27.53
N PRO A 141 18.39 -28.43 28.53
CA PRO A 141 19.37 -29.50 28.33
C PRO A 141 18.78 -30.66 27.51
N ASN A 142 17.45 -30.81 27.47
CA ASN A 142 16.72 -31.89 26.78
C ASN A 142 16.36 -31.58 25.30
N CYS A 143 17.02 -30.62 24.67
CA CYS A 143 16.57 -30.12 23.37
C CYS A 143 16.55 -31.18 22.26
N ILE A 144 17.58 -32.02 22.19
CA ILE A 144 17.69 -33.12 21.22
C ILE A 144 16.65 -34.20 21.51
N GLU A 145 16.54 -34.63 22.78
CA GLU A 145 15.57 -35.65 23.21
C GLU A 145 14.12 -35.23 22.93
N MET A 146 13.78 -33.96 23.21
CA MET A 146 12.47 -33.42 22.91
C MET A 146 12.18 -33.42 21.41
N LEU A 147 13.16 -33.09 20.59
CA LEU A 147 13.03 -33.11 19.14
C LEU A 147 12.82 -34.53 18.61
N HIS A 148 13.62 -35.50 19.07
CA HIS A 148 13.46 -36.91 18.71
C HIS A 148 12.13 -37.49 19.16
N ARG A 149 11.68 -37.17 20.39
CA ARG A 149 10.37 -37.57 20.88
C ARG A 149 9.24 -37.01 20.00
N ASN A 150 9.33 -35.73 19.64
CA ASN A 150 8.36 -35.11 18.74
C ASN A 150 8.40 -35.73 17.33
N ASP A 151 9.58 -36.10 16.82
CA ASP A 151 9.69 -36.80 15.54
C ASP A 151 9.07 -38.21 15.59
N GLN A 152 9.27 -38.95 16.68
CA GLN A 152 8.64 -40.25 16.89
C GLN A 152 7.10 -40.13 16.92
N ILE A 153 6.57 -39.13 17.62
CA ILE A 153 5.13 -38.84 17.65
C ILE A 153 4.62 -38.51 16.24
N TRP A 154 5.40 -37.77 15.44
CA TRP A 154 5.04 -37.46 14.06
C TRP A 154 4.99 -38.72 13.18
N ARG A 155 5.97 -39.61 13.29
CA ARG A 155 5.97 -40.90 12.58
C ARG A 155 4.76 -41.75 12.96
N GLN A 156 4.49 -41.89 14.26
CA GLN A 156 3.31 -42.63 14.75
C GLN A 156 1.99 -42.05 14.22
N PHE A 157 1.90 -40.72 14.12
CA PHE A 157 0.72 -40.06 13.54
C PHE A 157 0.58 -40.35 12.03
N LEU A 158 1.69 -40.45 11.30
CA LEU A 158 1.69 -40.74 9.86
C LEU A 158 1.36 -42.21 9.54
N ASP A 159 1.65 -43.14 10.45
CA ASP A 159 1.27 -44.55 10.30
C ASP A 159 -0.26 -44.71 10.09
N ASP A 160 -1.05 -43.80 10.69
CA ASP A 160 -2.51 -43.76 10.56
C ASP A 160 -3.00 -42.94 9.34
N ILE A 161 -2.10 -42.24 8.61
CA ILE A 161 -2.42 -41.38 7.45
C ILE A 161 -1.44 -41.64 6.29
N PRO A 162 -1.58 -42.77 5.57
CA PRO A 162 -0.57 -43.27 4.64
C PRO A 162 -0.30 -42.38 3.42
N ASP A 163 -1.22 -41.47 3.07
CA ASP A 163 -1.09 -40.57 1.91
C ASP A 163 -0.27 -39.30 2.20
N THR A 164 0.18 -39.08 3.44
CA THR A 164 0.95 -37.89 3.82
C THR A 164 2.46 -38.22 3.87
N PRO A 165 3.32 -37.55 3.08
CA PRO A 165 4.75 -37.81 3.11
C PRO A 165 5.37 -37.38 4.45
N TYR A 166 6.40 -38.11 4.87
CA TYR A 166 7.20 -37.70 6.02
C TYR A 166 7.95 -36.40 5.72
N GLU A 167 8.02 -35.54 6.73
CA GLU A 167 8.65 -34.23 6.67
C GLU A 167 9.53 -34.04 7.90
N TYR A 168 10.72 -33.47 7.68
CA TYR A 168 11.62 -33.10 8.76
C TYR A 168 11.12 -31.85 9.52
N PRO A 169 11.49 -31.68 10.80
CA PRO A 169 11.08 -30.52 11.60
C PRO A 169 11.43 -29.16 10.95
N SER A 170 12.59 -29.06 10.29
CA SER A 170 13.06 -27.86 9.58
C SER A 170 12.12 -27.45 8.45
N GLU A 171 11.55 -28.40 7.71
CA GLU A 171 10.52 -28.15 6.70
C GLU A 171 9.21 -27.66 7.33
N GLY A 172 8.82 -28.24 8.48
CA GLY A 172 7.71 -27.75 9.29
C GLY A 172 7.88 -26.28 9.68
N TRP A 173 9.08 -25.89 10.13
CA TRP A 173 9.40 -24.49 10.45
C TRP A 173 9.35 -23.56 9.24
N LYS A 174 9.87 -23.98 8.09
CA LYS A 174 9.77 -23.20 6.83
C LYS A 174 8.32 -22.94 6.45
N LYS A 175 7.46 -23.96 6.54
CA LYS A 175 6.01 -23.83 6.31
C LYS A 175 5.36 -22.87 7.31
N MET A 176 5.68 -23.00 8.60
CA MET A 176 5.14 -22.12 9.64
C MET A 176 5.48 -20.64 9.40
N LEU A 177 6.68 -20.32 8.90
CA LEU A 177 7.06 -18.96 8.52
C LEU A 177 6.18 -18.41 7.36
N ILE A 178 5.91 -19.26 6.37
CA ILE A 178 5.03 -18.93 5.24
C ILE A 178 3.59 -18.73 5.74
N TYR A 179 3.09 -19.65 6.58
CA TYR A 179 1.73 -19.61 7.12
C TYR A 179 1.51 -18.38 7.99
N ARG A 180 2.47 -18.03 8.85
CA ARG A 180 2.41 -16.81 9.65
C ARG A 180 2.24 -15.56 8.78
N THR A 181 3.02 -15.47 7.70
CA THR A 181 2.91 -14.36 6.74
C THR A 181 1.54 -14.37 6.04
N ALA A 182 1.10 -15.52 5.53
CA ALA A 182 -0.16 -15.69 4.82
C ALA A 182 -1.39 -15.38 5.69
N ILE A 183 -1.45 -15.89 6.93
CA ILE A 183 -2.56 -15.64 7.86
C ILE A 183 -2.66 -14.14 8.17
N ARG A 184 -1.53 -13.46 8.38
CA ARG A 184 -1.51 -12.01 8.62
C ARG A 184 -2.00 -11.24 7.40
N GLU A 185 -1.60 -11.63 6.18
CA GLU A 185 -2.12 -11.04 4.94
C GLU A 185 -3.64 -11.21 4.86
N LEU A 186 -4.16 -12.44 5.06
CA LEU A 186 -5.59 -12.72 5.05
C LEU A 186 -6.38 -11.88 6.08
N LEU A 187 -5.89 -11.80 7.32
CA LEU A 187 -6.51 -11.02 8.39
C LEU A 187 -6.46 -9.51 8.12
N PHE A 188 -5.32 -9.01 7.64
CA PHE A 188 -5.10 -7.59 7.39
C PHE A 188 -5.91 -7.08 6.19
N PHE A 189 -5.93 -7.84 5.10
CA PHE A 189 -6.68 -7.51 3.89
C PHE A 189 -8.14 -7.95 3.93
N LYS A 190 -8.57 -8.64 5.00
CA LYS A 190 -9.92 -9.19 5.19
C LYS A 190 -10.36 -10.08 4.03
N ILE A 191 -9.46 -10.95 3.57
CA ILE A 191 -9.73 -11.88 2.47
C ILE A 191 -10.45 -13.10 3.05
N GLU A 192 -11.67 -13.37 2.58
CA GLU A 192 -12.53 -14.46 3.07
C GLU A 192 -12.23 -15.78 2.36
N ILE A 193 -10.96 -16.22 2.35
CA ILE A 193 -10.57 -17.54 1.83
C ILE A 193 -9.79 -18.35 2.87
N LYS A 194 -9.81 -19.67 2.73
CA LYS A 194 -9.08 -20.56 3.65
C LYS A 194 -7.57 -20.42 3.46
N LEU A 195 -6.81 -20.67 4.51
CA LEU A 195 -5.35 -20.61 4.45
C LEU A 195 -4.77 -21.55 3.37
N THR A 196 -5.27 -22.78 3.27
CA THR A 196 -4.87 -23.75 2.23
C THR A 196 -5.06 -23.21 0.81
N GLU A 197 -6.20 -22.56 0.56
CA GLU A 197 -6.55 -21.99 -0.74
C GLU A 197 -5.64 -20.79 -1.03
N TYR A 198 -5.40 -19.92 -0.04
CA TYR A 198 -4.51 -18.77 -0.18
C TYR A 198 -3.06 -19.15 -0.49
N LEU A 199 -2.55 -20.24 0.11
CA LEU A 199 -1.20 -20.71 -0.14
C LEU A 199 -0.99 -21.24 -1.56
N ARG A 200 -2.06 -21.73 -2.20
CA ARG A 200 -2.06 -22.21 -3.60
C ARG A 200 -2.48 -21.13 -4.59
N LEU A 201 -2.92 -19.98 -4.09
CA LEU A 201 -3.45 -18.90 -4.88
C LEU A 201 -2.31 -18.23 -5.66
N ASP A 202 -2.42 -18.21 -6.99
CA ASP A 202 -1.63 -17.27 -7.76
C ASP A 202 -2.10 -15.86 -7.42
N LYS A 203 -1.24 -15.11 -6.71
CA LYS A 203 -1.55 -13.76 -6.24
C LYS A 203 -1.77 -12.80 -7.41
N ASN A 204 -1.11 -12.98 -8.55
CA ASN A 204 -1.36 -12.20 -9.77
C ASN A 204 -2.73 -12.54 -10.36
N GLU A 205 -3.10 -13.83 -10.41
CA GLU A 205 -4.42 -14.25 -10.90
C GLU A 205 -5.54 -13.78 -9.95
N TYR A 206 -5.31 -13.79 -8.64
CA TYR A 206 -6.26 -13.26 -7.67
C TYR A 206 -6.51 -11.77 -7.86
N VAL A 207 -5.43 -10.98 -7.99
CA VAL A 207 -5.54 -9.55 -8.31
C VAL A 207 -6.27 -9.37 -9.63
N LYS A 208 -5.93 -10.15 -10.66
CA LYS A 208 -6.65 -10.17 -11.95
C LYS A 208 -8.15 -10.37 -11.76
N ARG A 209 -8.54 -11.38 -10.97
CA ARG A 209 -9.94 -11.69 -10.66
C ARG A 209 -10.62 -10.54 -9.92
N MET A 210 -9.97 -9.96 -8.91
CA MET A 210 -10.50 -8.79 -8.20
C MET A 210 -10.70 -7.59 -9.13
N PHE A 211 -9.79 -7.38 -10.07
CA PHE A 211 -9.97 -6.39 -11.12
C PHE A 211 -11.13 -6.73 -12.05
N THR A 212 -11.38 -8.00 -12.40
CA THR A 212 -12.48 -8.39 -13.29
C THR A 212 -13.86 -8.42 -12.63
N THR A 213 -14.00 -8.87 -11.39
CA THR A 213 -15.30 -9.22 -10.76
C THR A 213 -16.18 -8.01 -10.43
N TYR A 214 -15.61 -6.83 -10.23
CA TYR A 214 -16.38 -5.65 -9.82
C TYR A 214 -16.78 -4.79 -11.02
N ASP A 215 -18.08 -4.70 -11.29
CA ASP A 215 -18.59 -3.92 -12.43
C ASP A 215 -18.97 -2.48 -12.07
N ASN A 216 -18.98 -2.11 -10.78
CA ASN A 216 -19.27 -0.75 -10.34
C ASN A 216 -17.96 0.05 -10.12
N PRO A 217 -17.68 1.11 -10.89
CA PRO A 217 -16.44 1.87 -10.80
C PRO A 217 -16.21 2.55 -9.45
N ALA A 218 -17.25 3.12 -8.83
CA ALA A 218 -17.11 3.84 -7.55
C ALA A 218 -16.81 2.89 -6.38
N LYS A 219 -17.49 1.74 -6.33
CA LYS A 219 -17.20 0.69 -5.34
C LYS A 219 -15.81 0.10 -5.57
N PHE A 220 -15.44 -0.16 -6.83
CA PHE A 220 -14.11 -0.65 -7.17
C PHE A 220 -13.01 0.32 -6.77
N ARG A 221 -13.17 1.63 -6.97
CA ARG A 221 -12.18 2.64 -6.55
C ARG A 221 -11.91 2.61 -5.04
N ASN A 222 -12.94 2.47 -4.21
CA ASN A 222 -12.76 2.33 -2.76
C ASN A 222 -12.06 1.02 -2.39
N LEU A 223 -12.43 -0.08 -3.04
CA LEU A 223 -11.78 -1.38 -2.86
C LEU A 223 -10.31 -1.35 -3.30
N LEU A 224 -10.03 -0.68 -4.42
CA LEU A 224 -8.70 -0.50 -4.98
C LEU A 224 -7.78 0.19 -3.96
N LYS A 225 -8.25 1.30 -3.37
CA LYS A 225 -7.49 2.04 -2.33
C LYS A 225 -7.32 1.28 -1.02
N THR A 226 -8.36 0.60 -0.56
CA THR A 226 -8.39 0.04 0.81
C THR A 226 -7.83 -1.37 0.91
N GLN A 227 -7.91 -2.15 -0.17
CA GLN A 227 -7.55 -3.58 -0.16
C GLN A 227 -6.57 -3.95 -1.28
N ILE A 228 -6.88 -3.62 -2.54
CA ILE A 228 -6.12 -4.16 -3.68
C ILE A 228 -4.73 -3.54 -3.79
N ILE A 229 -4.59 -2.21 -3.74
CA ILE A 229 -3.27 -1.57 -3.79
C ILE A 229 -2.41 -2.03 -2.61
N PRO A 230 -2.85 -1.95 -1.34
CA PRO A 230 -2.09 -2.49 -0.22
C PRO A 230 -1.68 -3.96 -0.39
N PHE A 231 -2.55 -4.79 -0.98
CA PHE A 231 -2.24 -6.19 -1.28
C PHE A 231 -1.17 -6.33 -2.37
N CYS A 232 -1.30 -5.59 -3.47
CA CYS A 232 -0.32 -5.59 -4.55
C CYS A 232 1.05 -5.11 -4.06
N GLU A 233 1.08 -4.05 -3.27
CA GLU A 233 2.31 -3.53 -2.67
C GLU A 233 2.98 -4.54 -1.74
N ALA A 234 2.21 -5.20 -0.87
CA ALA A 234 2.73 -6.21 0.04
C ALA A 234 3.33 -7.43 -0.69
N ASN A 235 2.85 -7.70 -1.91
CA ASN A 235 3.23 -8.84 -2.72
C ASN A 235 4.16 -8.51 -3.89
N ALA A 236 4.61 -7.25 -3.99
CA ALA A 236 5.40 -6.75 -5.12
C ALA A 236 4.76 -7.04 -6.49
N ILE A 237 3.42 -6.95 -6.55
CA ILE A 237 2.64 -7.06 -7.77
C ILE A 237 2.49 -5.67 -8.35
N ASP A 238 2.86 -5.50 -9.61
CA ASP A 238 2.62 -4.26 -10.32
C ASP A 238 1.14 -4.14 -10.70
N PHE A 239 0.42 -3.28 -9.98
CA PHE A 239 -1.01 -3.08 -10.20
C PHE A 239 -1.30 -2.18 -11.41
N THR A 240 -0.33 -1.38 -11.88
CA THR A 240 -0.53 -0.46 -13.03
C THR A 240 -0.77 -1.27 -14.30
N THR A 241 -0.04 -2.38 -14.48
CA THR A 241 -0.26 -3.34 -15.56
C THR A 241 -1.71 -3.86 -15.60
N PHE A 242 -2.36 -4.10 -14.45
CA PHE A 242 -3.77 -4.55 -14.41
C PHE A 242 -4.75 -3.42 -14.76
N ILE A 243 -4.43 -2.17 -14.41
CA ILE A 243 -5.23 -1.01 -14.85
C ILE A 243 -5.22 -0.92 -16.37
N VAL A 244 -4.02 -0.95 -16.98
CA VAL A 244 -3.83 -0.92 -18.43
C VAL A 244 -4.53 -2.10 -19.11
N THR A 245 -4.32 -3.33 -18.63
CA THR A 245 -4.77 -4.53 -19.35
C THR A 245 -6.23 -4.91 -19.11
N ILE A 246 -6.85 -4.49 -18.00
CA ILE A 246 -8.21 -4.90 -17.60
C ILE A 246 -9.17 -3.72 -17.50
N ILE A 247 -8.83 -2.69 -16.72
CA ILE A 247 -9.76 -1.55 -16.50
C ILE A 247 -10.02 -0.82 -17.81
N CYS A 248 -8.98 -0.59 -18.61
CA CYS A 248 -9.12 0.03 -19.92
C CYS A 248 -10.07 -0.77 -20.84
N LYS A 249 -10.16 -2.10 -20.64
CA LYS A 249 -11.01 -3.00 -21.45
C LYS A 249 -12.42 -3.24 -20.90
N LYS A 250 -12.75 -2.78 -19.69
CA LYS A 250 -14.07 -2.99 -19.08
C LYS A 250 -15.19 -2.30 -19.85
N ASP A 251 -16.42 -2.79 -19.69
CA ASP A 251 -17.65 -2.17 -20.18
C ASP A 251 -18.05 -0.97 -19.28
N TRP A 252 -17.13 -0.01 -19.13
CA TRP A 252 -17.30 1.23 -18.38
C TRP A 252 -17.17 2.40 -19.33
N ALA A 253 -17.83 3.52 -19.00
CA ALA A 253 -17.68 4.74 -19.76
C ALA A 253 -16.21 5.22 -19.73
N VAL A 254 -15.68 5.68 -20.86
CA VAL A 254 -14.28 6.14 -20.98
C VAL A 254 -13.90 7.18 -19.90
N GLN A 255 -14.81 8.10 -19.57
CA GLN A 255 -14.58 9.11 -18.52
C GLN A 255 -14.29 8.48 -17.16
N GLN A 256 -14.95 7.38 -16.83
CA GLN A 256 -14.74 6.67 -15.57
C GLN A 256 -13.41 5.90 -15.59
N LYS A 257 -13.01 5.32 -16.73
CA LYS A 257 -11.70 4.68 -16.92
C LYS A 257 -10.56 5.68 -16.79
N LEU A 258 -10.71 6.86 -17.41
CA LEU A 258 -9.72 7.95 -17.35
C LEU A 258 -9.49 8.49 -15.93
N LEU A 259 -10.45 8.37 -15.02
CA LEU A 259 -10.23 8.69 -13.61
C LEU A 259 -9.18 7.76 -12.97
N PHE A 260 -9.18 6.47 -13.32
CA PHE A 260 -8.17 5.52 -12.83
C PHE A 260 -6.80 5.77 -13.48
N VAL A 261 -6.78 6.07 -14.79
CA VAL A 261 -5.54 6.43 -15.50
C VAL A 261 -4.90 7.66 -14.88
N ASN A 262 -5.66 8.73 -14.63
CA ASN A 262 -5.14 9.95 -14.00
C ASN A 262 -4.67 9.74 -12.56
N GLU A 263 -5.38 8.92 -11.79
CA GLU A 263 -5.10 8.78 -10.35
C GLU A 263 -3.95 7.81 -10.07
N TYR A 264 -3.72 6.82 -10.93
CA TYR A 264 -2.81 5.71 -10.63
C TYR A 264 -1.70 5.46 -11.64
N LEU A 265 -1.78 5.97 -12.88
CA LEU A 265 -0.69 5.87 -13.86
C LEU A 265 0.11 7.16 -13.86
N GLN A 266 1.42 7.06 -13.68
CA GLN A 266 2.31 8.22 -13.54
C GLN A 266 3.23 8.43 -14.74
N THR A 267 3.64 7.37 -15.43
CA THR A 267 4.55 7.49 -16.58
C THR A 267 3.77 7.77 -17.86
N GLN A 268 4.31 8.61 -18.76
CA GLN A 268 3.69 8.83 -20.06
C GLN A 268 3.56 7.55 -20.89
N THR A 269 4.52 6.61 -20.74
CA THR A 269 4.49 5.29 -21.37
C THR A 269 3.31 4.46 -20.91
N ASP A 270 3.06 4.35 -19.60
CA ASP A 270 1.91 3.59 -19.08
C ASP A 270 0.58 4.24 -19.46
N ILE A 271 0.53 5.58 -19.44
CA ILE A 271 -0.67 6.32 -19.88
C ILE A 271 -0.90 6.07 -21.36
N ARG A 272 0.13 6.15 -22.22
CA ARG A 272 0.04 5.83 -23.65
C ARG A 272 -0.51 4.41 -23.87
N MET A 273 0.09 3.41 -23.22
CA MET A 273 -0.37 2.02 -23.28
C MET A 273 -1.81 1.85 -22.78
N ALA A 274 -2.22 2.59 -21.74
CA ALA A 274 -3.58 2.58 -21.23
C ALA A 274 -4.59 3.13 -22.25
N LEU A 275 -4.25 4.22 -22.93
CA LEU A 275 -5.08 4.82 -23.97
C LEU A 275 -5.17 3.89 -25.20
N GLU A 276 -4.04 3.33 -25.64
CA GLU A 276 -3.95 2.38 -26.76
C GLU A 276 -4.70 1.07 -26.52
N SER A 277 -4.87 0.65 -25.28
CA SER A 277 -5.60 -0.57 -24.88
C SER A 277 -7.05 -0.33 -24.47
N MET A 278 -7.51 0.94 -24.46
CA MET A 278 -8.84 1.31 -23.96
C MET A 278 -9.93 0.92 -24.96
N THR A 279 -10.90 0.12 -24.51
CA THR A 279 -12.09 -0.20 -25.29
C THR A 279 -13.05 0.97 -25.29
N VAL A 280 -13.61 1.24 -26.47
CA VAL A 280 -14.57 2.32 -26.71
C VAL A 280 -15.86 1.72 -27.28
N GLN A 281 -17.00 2.26 -26.85
CA GLN A 281 -18.32 1.79 -27.27
C GLN A 281 -18.96 2.67 -28.34
N SER A 282 -18.39 3.85 -28.58
CA SER A 282 -18.86 4.81 -29.58
C SER A 282 -17.71 5.69 -30.08
N GLU A 283 -17.89 6.30 -31.24
CA GLU A 283 -16.99 7.35 -31.74
C GLU A 283 -16.87 8.53 -30.77
N GLN A 284 -17.93 8.84 -30.01
CA GLN A 284 -17.89 9.87 -28.97
C GLN A 284 -16.93 9.52 -27.82
N GLU A 285 -16.82 8.24 -27.47
CA GLU A 285 -15.85 7.78 -26.49
C GLU A 285 -14.41 7.80 -27.03
N LEU A 286 -14.24 7.52 -28.32
CA LEU A 286 -12.96 7.64 -29.00
C LEU A 286 -12.48 9.10 -29.07
N GLY A 287 -13.39 10.04 -29.37
CA GLY A 287 -13.09 11.47 -29.33
C GLY A 287 -12.64 11.94 -27.94
N LYS A 288 -13.29 11.48 -26.86
CA LYS A 288 -12.89 11.79 -25.48
C LYS A 288 -11.47 11.27 -25.13
N LEU A 289 -11.08 10.13 -25.70
CA LEU A 289 -9.73 9.58 -25.57
C LEU A 289 -8.68 10.42 -26.32
N GLN A 290 -8.99 10.86 -27.54
CA GLN A 290 -8.12 11.73 -28.35
C GLN A 290 -7.94 13.11 -27.71
N ASP A 291 -9.01 13.70 -27.18
CA ASP A 291 -8.95 14.97 -26.44
C ASP A 291 -8.07 14.86 -25.19
N TYR A 292 -8.19 13.75 -24.47
CA TYR A 292 -7.35 13.47 -23.31
C TYR A 292 -5.88 13.30 -23.70
N ALA A 293 -5.58 12.55 -24.77
CA ALA A 293 -4.22 12.37 -25.28
C ALA A 293 -3.59 13.70 -25.72
N LYS A 294 -4.35 14.53 -26.44
CA LYS A 294 -3.93 15.87 -26.89
C LYS A 294 -3.66 16.79 -25.71
N LYS A 295 -4.51 16.76 -24.66
CA LYS A 295 -4.31 17.55 -23.44
C LYS A 295 -3.05 17.15 -22.66
N LYS A 296 -2.64 15.88 -22.75
CA LYS A 296 -1.45 15.35 -22.05
C LYS A 296 -0.21 15.30 -22.95
N SER A 297 -0.28 15.82 -24.17
CA SER A 297 0.80 15.78 -25.17
C SER A 297 1.30 14.35 -25.44
N ILE A 298 0.39 13.37 -25.49
CA ILE A 298 0.71 11.97 -25.75
C ILE A 298 0.44 11.66 -27.22
N ASP A 299 1.46 11.19 -27.92
CA ASP A 299 1.34 10.61 -29.26
C ASP A 299 0.48 9.34 -29.20
N PHE A 300 -0.78 9.46 -29.65
CA PHE A 300 -1.80 8.42 -29.56
C PHE A 300 -2.37 8.12 -30.94
N THR A 301 -2.24 6.86 -31.37
CA THR A 301 -2.84 6.35 -32.59
C THR A 301 -3.88 5.29 -32.23
N PRO A 302 -5.18 5.51 -32.49
CA PRO A 302 -6.21 4.56 -32.08
C PRO A 302 -6.14 3.27 -32.90
N LEU A 303 -6.07 2.12 -32.21
CA LEU A 303 -6.10 0.81 -32.84
C LEU A 303 -7.56 0.41 -33.18
N PRO A 304 -7.88 0.03 -34.45
CA PRO A 304 -9.24 -0.30 -34.88
C PRO A 304 -9.91 -1.47 -34.13
N ILE A 305 -9.12 -2.32 -33.49
CA ILE A 305 -9.54 -3.56 -32.82
C ILE A 305 -10.27 -3.30 -31.48
N ASN A 306 -10.24 -2.09 -30.94
CA ASN A 306 -10.77 -1.77 -29.61
C ASN A 306 -12.20 -1.19 -29.59
N VAL A 307 -12.86 -1.07 -30.75
CA VAL A 307 -14.26 -0.68 -30.84
C VAL A 307 -15.13 -1.92 -30.62
N VAL A 308 -15.74 -2.04 -29.44
CA VAL A 308 -16.59 -3.20 -29.11
C VAL A 308 -18.05 -2.78 -29.25
N PRO A 309 -18.80 -3.29 -30.25
CA PRO A 309 -20.21 -2.97 -30.40
C PRO A 309 -20.99 -3.51 -29.19
N LYS A 310 -21.82 -2.65 -28.60
CA LYS A 310 -22.67 -2.98 -27.45
C LYS A 310 -23.56 -4.17 -27.82
N ILE A 311 -23.33 -5.35 -27.21
CA ILE A 311 -24.27 -6.46 -27.33
C ILE A 311 -25.51 -6.04 -26.55
N THR A 312 -26.55 -5.61 -27.27
CA THR A 312 -27.88 -5.44 -26.73
C THR A 312 -28.31 -6.80 -26.17
N PRO A 313 -28.62 -6.94 -24.87
CA PRO A 313 -29.22 -8.18 -24.39
C PRO A 313 -30.52 -8.34 -25.16
N SER A 314 -30.59 -9.40 -25.97
CA SER A 314 -31.79 -9.79 -26.68
C SER A 314 -32.92 -9.84 -25.67
N SER A 315 -34.03 -9.18 -26.00
CA SER A 315 -35.30 -9.25 -25.30
C SER A 315 -35.79 -10.70 -25.18
N SER A 316 -35.27 -11.45 -24.21
CA SER A 316 -35.96 -12.62 -23.70
C SER A 316 -36.98 -12.10 -22.71
N VAL A 317 -38.23 -12.15 -23.13
CA VAL A 317 -39.45 -11.99 -22.34
C VAL A 317 -39.22 -12.41 -20.88
N PRO A 318 -39.50 -11.55 -19.88
CA PRO A 318 -39.49 -11.99 -18.49
C PRO A 318 -40.63 -12.98 -18.31
N LEU A 319 -40.28 -14.27 -18.25
CA LEU A 319 -41.15 -15.29 -17.70
C LEU A 319 -41.43 -14.93 -16.24
N MET A 320 -42.59 -14.34 -15.99
CA MET A 320 -43.19 -14.29 -14.67
C MET A 320 -43.29 -15.73 -14.14
N ARG A 321 -42.49 -16.07 -13.13
CA ARG A 321 -42.80 -17.14 -12.17
C ARG A 321 -42.61 -16.62 -10.75
N SER A 322 -43.75 -16.57 -10.07
CA SER A 322 -44.08 -16.33 -8.67
C SER A 322 -42.97 -16.10 -7.64
N ASN A 323 -43.18 -15.02 -6.88
CA ASN A 323 -42.64 -14.76 -5.55
C ASN A 323 -43.01 -15.87 -4.55
N SER A 324 -42.02 -16.32 -3.78
CA SER A 324 -42.25 -16.83 -2.43
C SER A 324 -41.01 -16.63 -1.55
N ILE A 325 -41.21 -15.81 -0.52
CA ILE A 325 -40.50 -15.72 0.77
C ILE A 325 -39.42 -14.63 0.91
N GLU A 326 -39.94 -13.49 1.35
CA GLU A 326 -39.45 -12.42 2.24
C GLU A 326 -38.19 -12.69 3.09
N GLU A 327 -37.20 -11.81 2.96
CA GLU A 327 -36.37 -11.34 4.08
C GLU A 327 -36.76 -9.89 4.41
N LEU A 328 -37.16 -9.66 5.66
CA LEU A 328 -37.55 -8.36 6.22
C LEU A 328 -36.34 -7.40 6.31
N PRO A 329 -36.42 -6.15 5.82
CA PRO A 329 -35.42 -5.13 6.09
C PRO A 329 -35.61 -4.52 7.48
N VAL A 330 -34.55 -4.57 8.29
CA VAL A 330 -34.41 -3.81 9.53
C VAL A 330 -34.36 -2.31 9.20
N VAL A 331 -35.39 -1.58 9.63
CA VAL A 331 -35.46 -0.11 9.52
C VAL A 331 -34.52 0.53 10.55
N ALA A 332 -33.36 0.99 10.11
CA ALA A 332 -32.54 1.93 10.86
C ALA A 332 -33.11 3.35 10.69
N ARG A 333 -33.71 3.88 11.75
CA ARG A 333 -34.11 5.30 11.85
C ARG A 333 -32.86 6.19 11.85
N GLN A 334 -32.59 6.87 10.74
CA GLN A 334 -31.68 8.01 10.74
C GLN A 334 -32.42 9.26 11.23
N MET A 335 -32.00 9.79 12.38
CA MET A 335 -32.40 11.09 12.89
C MET A 335 -31.86 12.19 11.99
N ALA A 336 -32.74 13.13 11.61
CA ALA A 336 -32.41 14.34 10.88
C ALA A 336 -31.44 15.23 11.68
N LYS A 337 -30.42 15.77 11.00
CA LYS A 337 -29.62 16.90 11.49
C LYS A 337 -30.01 18.18 10.74
N PRO A 338 -29.93 19.35 11.41
CA PRO A 338 -30.74 20.52 11.10
C PRO A 338 -30.15 21.39 9.99
N ALA A 339 -31.04 22.13 9.33
CA ALA A 339 -30.75 23.20 8.40
C ALA A 339 -29.85 24.28 9.02
N ARG A 340 -28.80 24.70 8.31
CA ARG A 340 -28.06 25.93 8.59
C ARG A 340 -28.23 26.92 7.45
N LEU A 341 -28.74 28.07 7.86
CA LEU A 341 -28.99 29.34 7.18
C LEU A 341 -28.13 29.65 5.95
N GLU A 342 -28.80 29.89 4.83
CA GLU A 342 -28.37 30.85 3.82
C GLU A 342 -28.76 32.26 4.28
N MET A 343 -27.78 33.16 4.38
CA MET A 343 -28.00 34.59 4.15
C MET A 343 -26.77 35.14 3.43
N TRP A 344 -27.03 36.01 2.46
CA TRP A 344 -26.24 37.10 1.86
C TRP A 344 -26.42 37.09 0.34
N ARG A 345 -27.55 37.66 -0.11
CA ARG A 345 -27.72 38.18 -1.48
C ARG A 345 -27.16 39.60 -1.55
N ARG A 346 -26.48 39.92 -2.66
CA ARG A 346 -26.47 41.25 -3.30
C ARG A 346 -26.82 41.08 -4.79
N SER A 347 -27.31 42.17 -5.39
CA SER A 347 -28.38 42.27 -6.40
C SER A 347 -27.95 42.12 -7.90
N PRO A 348 -28.85 42.35 -8.88
CA PRO A 348 -29.14 41.44 -9.97
C PRO A 348 -28.27 41.67 -11.22
N SER A 349 -27.52 40.64 -11.63
CA SER A 349 -27.08 40.49 -13.01
C SER A 349 -27.73 39.22 -13.56
N ILE A 350 -28.44 39.40 -14.67
CA ILE A 350 -29.15 38.44 -15.52
C ILE A 350 -29.04 36.97 -15.09
N ASP A 351 -30.18 36.44 -14.65
CA ASP A 351 -30.37 35.07 -14.18
C ASP A 351 -30.23 34.06 -15.34
N LEU A 352 -29.02 33.54 -15.54
CA LEU A 352 -28.70 32.46 -16.49
C LEU A 352 -29.30 31.10 -16.08
N SER A 353 -29.96 31.00 -14.92
CA SER A 353 -30.55 29.73 -14.44
C SER A 353 -31.81 29.30 -15.20
N LYS A 354 -32.36 30.15 -16.08
CA LYS A 354 -33.54 29.83 -16.90
C LYS A 354 -33.22 29.14 -18.23
N VAL A 355 -31.96 28.93 -18.59
CA VAL A 355 -31.57 28.09 -19.75
C VAL A 355 -31.24 26.67 -19.27
N LYS A 356 -32.20 26.03 -18.61
CA LYS A 356 -32.14 24.58 -18.32
C LYS A 356 -32.56 23.81 -19.57
N LYS A 357 -31.61 23.60 -20.49
CA LYS A 357 -31.54 22.48 -21.45
C LYS A 357 -30.28 22.66 -22.33
N PHE A 358 -29.11 22.40 -21.76
CA PHE A 358 -27.96 21.96 -22.55
C PHE A 358 -27.38 20.75 -21.83
N GLY A 359 -27.68 19.57 -22.38
CA GLY A 359 -27.19 18.29 -21.88
C GLY A 359 -25.69 18.18 -22.08
N GLU A 360 -25.06 17.39 -21.23
CA GLU A 360 -23.61 17.16 -21.09
C GLU A 360 -22.94 16.49 -22.34
N ASP A 361 -23.55 16.57 -23.52
CA ASP A 361 -23.14 15.90 -24.77
C ASP A 361 -22.99 16.81 -26.00
N GLY A 362 -23.08 18.13 -25.87
CA GLY A 362 -22.91 19.03 -27.02
C GLY A 362 -21.46 19.49 -27.21
N SER A 363 -20.61 18.75 -27.93
CA SER A 363 -19.38 19.37 -28.47
C SER A 363 -19.78 20.48 -29.46
N ILE A 364 -18.97 21.53 -29.59
CA ILE A 364 -19.24 22.64 -30.52
C ILE A 364 -19.54 22.12 -31.93
N HIS A 365 -18.86 21.04 -32.35
CA HIS A 365 -19.08 20.32 -33.61
C HIS A 365 -20.51 19.76 -33.76
N THR A 366 -21.07 19.16 -32.70
CA THR A 366 -22.46 18.63 -32.73
C THR A 366 -23.53 19.70 -32.73
N ILE A 367 -23.23 20.88 -32.15
CA ILE A 367 -24.16 22.00 -32.10
C ILE A 367 -24.14 22.78 -33.43
N ALA A 368 -22.95 23.05 -33.94
CA ALA A 368 -22.70 23.71 -35.22
C ALA A 368 -22.31 22.69 -36.31
N ASN A 369 -23.16 21.69 -36.55
CA ASN A 369 -22.91 20.58 -37.50
C ASN A 369 -23.39 20.82 -38.94
N GLY A 370 -23.87 22.02 -39.26
CA GLY A 370 -24.48 22.33 -40.56
C GLY A 370 -25.94 21.89 -40.71
N GLU A 371 -26.62 21.54 -39.62
CA GLU A 371 -28.05 21.19 -39.63
C GLU A 371 -28.90 22.02 -38.63
N PRO A 372 -30.09 22.52 -39.03
CA PRO A 372 -30.74 22.32 -40.34
C PRO A 372 -30.07 23.11 -41.48
N LYS A 373 -30.33 22.70 -42.73
CA LYS A 373 -29.77 23.35 -43.93
C LYS A 373 -30.39 24.72 -44.22
N ASP A 374 -31.48 25.07 -43.53
CA ASP A 374 -32.08 26.40 -43.61
C ASP A 374 -31.27 27.41 -42.76
N PRO A 375 -30.73 28.49 -43.35
CA PRO A 375 -29.87 29.44 -42.63
C PRO A 375 -30.57 30.14 -41.45
N ILE A 376 -31.88 30.39 -41.54
CA ILE A 376 -32.64 31.11 -40.50
C ILE A 376 -32.88 30.18 -39.30
N GLU A 377 -33.28 28.95 -39.54
CA GLU A 377 -33.42 27.94 -38.48
C GLU A 377 -32.06 27.59 -37.85
N TYR A 378 -30.99 27.52 -38.65
CA TYR A 378 -29.64 27.26 -38.16
C TYR A 378 -29.09 28.42 -37.32
N ALA A 379 -29.29 29.68 -37.75
CA ALA A 379 -28.95 30.84 -36.94
C ALA A 379 -29.75 30.86 -35.62
N ASN A 380 -31.05 30.54 -35.65
CA ASN A 380 -31.87 30.42 -34.43
C ASN A 380 -31.38 29.33 -33.47
N LYS A 381 -30.89 28.19 -34.00
CA LYS A 381 -30.26 27.12 -33.22
C LYS A 381 -29.00 27.63 -32.49
N LEU A 382 -28.17 28.43 -33.16
CA LEU A 382 -26.90 28.94 -32.64
C LEU A 382 -27.02 30.24 -31.82
N ARG A 383 -28.18 30.92 -31.87
CA ARG A 383 -28.43 32.25 -31.26
C ARG A 383 -28.12 32.35 -29.77
N SER A 384 -28.32 31.27 -29.01
CA SER A 384 -28.02 31.23 -27.57
C SER A 384 -26.51 31.16 -27.25
N LEU A 385 -25.70 30.80 -28.24
CA LEU A 385 -24.24 30.61 -28.13
C LEU A 385 -23.44 31.63 -28.95
N LYS A 386 -24.10 32.67 -29.48
CA LYS A 386 -23.51 33.69 -30.37
C LYS A 386 -22.30 34.44 -29.79
N ASN A 387 -22.07 34.35 -28.48
CA ASN A 387 -20.93 34.99 -27.81
C ASN A 387 -19.70 34.07 -27.67
N LEU A 388 -19.82 32.76 -27.99
CA LEU A 388 -18.68 31.86 -28.03
C LEU A 388 -17.84 32.17 -29.27
N LYS A 389 -16.53 32.39 -29.07
CA LYS A 389 -15.60 32.78 -30.15
C LYS A 389 -15.61 31.79 -31.32
N GLU A 390 -15.79 30.51 -31.03
CA GLU A 390 -15.79 29.41 -31.99
C GLU A 390 -17.09 29.28 -32.80
N ILE A 391 -18.24 29.70 -32.24
CA ILE A 391 -19.57 29.58 -32.89
C ILE A 391 -19.99 30.89 -33.55
N LYS A 392 -19.54 32.03 -33.01
CA LYS A 392 -19.89 33.36 -33.52
C LYS A 392 -19.70 33.51 -35.04
N PRO A 393 -18.57 33.08 -35.65
CA PRO A 393 -18.38 33.08 -37.12
C PRO A 393 -19.46 32.32 -37.87
N ILE A 394 -19.78 31.11 -37.41
CA ILE A 394 -20.72 30.20 -38.08
C ILE A 394 -22.15 30.75 -37.96
N PHE A 395 -22.47 31.33 -36.81
CA PHE A 395 -23.72 32.04 -36.59
C PHE A 395 -23.83 33.28 -37.50
N GLU A 396 -22.77 34.08 -37.61
CA GLU A 396 -22.74 35.27 -38.49
C GLU A 396 -22.78 34.89 -39.98
N LEU A 397 -22.16 33.79 -40.39
CA LEU A 397 -22.28 33.25 -41.77
C LEU A 397 -23.72 32.85 -42.08
N ALA A 398 -24.43 32.24 -41.13
CA ALA A 398 -25.83 31.87 -41.30
C ALA A 398 -26.77 33.10 -41.27
N GLU A 399 -26.53 34.07 -40.38
CA GLU A 399 -27.38 35.25 -40.19
C GLU A 399 -27.14 36.36 -41.24
N ASN A 400 -25.89 36.67 -41.57
CA ASN A 400 -25.51 37.83 -42.40
C ASN A 400 -25.18 37.46 -43.86
N PHE A 401 -24.85 36.20 -44.12
CA PHE A 401 -24.46 35.70 -45.45
C PHE A 401 -25.36 34.56 -45.96
N ASN A 402 -26.40 34.17 -45.20
CA ASN A 402 -27.33 33.08 -45.53
C ASN A 402 -26.60 31.76 -45.87
N MET A 403 -25.49 31.47 -45.21
CA MET A 403 -24.65 30.31 -45.50
C MET A 403 -24.55 29.40 -44.27
N VAL A 404 -25.03 28.16 -44.43
CA VAL A 404 -24.92 27.12 -43.40
C VAL A 404 -23.58 26.41 -43.57
N VAL A 405 -22.77 26.43 -42.50
CA VAL A 405 -21.43 25.85 -42.48
C VAL A 405 -21.30 24.99 -41.22
N ALA A 406 -20.70 23.80 -41.36
CA ALA A 406 -20.35 22.96 -40.23
C ALA A 406 -19.05 23.47 -39.57
N TYR A 407 -18.92 23.26 -38.27
CA TYR A 407 -17.75 23.69 -37.53
C TYR A 407 -16.46 23.06 -38.06
N ASP A 408 -16.52 21.80 -38.50
CA ASP A 408 -15.38 21.12 -39.10
C ASP A 408 -14.89 21.84 -40.37
N ASP A 409 -15.82 22.24 -41.24
CA ASP A 409 -15.53 22.98 -42.48
C ASP A 409 -14.96 24.38 -42.21
N TYR A 410 -15.35 25.02 -41.11
CA TYR A 410 -14.80 26.32 -40.69
C TYR A 410 -13.47 26.21 -39.92
N SER A 411 -13.27 25.14 -39.16
CA SER A 411 -12.14 24.99 -38.22
C SER A 411 -10.79 24.80 -38.93
N MET A 412 -10.80 24.29 -40.17
CA MET A 412 -9.60 24.06 -40.97
C MET A 412 -9.25 25.28 -41.83
N MET A 413 -7.95 25.62 -41.93
CA MET A 413 -7.45 26.72 -42.76
C MET A 413 -7.89 26.59 -44.23
N TRP A 414 -7.82 25.39 -44.81
CA TRP A 414 -8.26 25.15 -46.18
C TRP A 414 -9.78 25.34 -46.36
N GLY A 415 -10.57 24.98 -45.34
CA GLY A 415 -12.01 25.22 -45.32
C GLY A 415 -12.36 26.70 -45.23
N LYS A 416 -11.64 27.47 -44.41
CA LYS A 416 -11.77 28.95 -44.38
C LYS A 416 -11.45 29.59 -45.73
N ARG A 417 -10.44 29.09 -46.45
CA ARG A 417 -10.08 29.57 -47.80
C ARG A 417 -11.20 29.35 -48.81
N LEU A 418 -11.75 28.14 -48.85
CA LEU A 418 -12.89 27.83 -49.73
C LEU A 418 -14.12 28.69 -49.42
N LEU A 419 -14.38 28.97 -48.14
CA LEU A 419 -15.46 29.87 -47.73
C LEU A 419 -15.19 31.32 -48.13
N PHE A 420 -13.95 31.78 -47.96
CA PHE A 420 -13.51 33.11 -48.39
C PHE A 420 -13.71 33.30 -49.90
N ASP A 421 -13.20 32.37 -50.73
CA ASP A 421 -13.32 32.43 -52.19
C ASP A 421 -14.80 32.48 -52.63
N LYS A 422 -15.64 31.66 -51.99
CA LYS A 422 -17.07 31.59 -52.26
C LYS A 422 -17.81 32.87 -51.86
N LEU A 423 -17.49 33.46 -50.71
CA LEU A 423 -18.10 34.70 -50.24
C LEU A 423 -17.71 35.90 -51.11
N ILE A 424 -16.44 35.99 -51.50
CA ILE A 424 -15.95 37.04 -52.41
C ILE A 424 -16.61 36.91 -53.79
N THR A 425 -16.74 35.69 -54.32
CA THR A 425 -17.41 35.45 -55.60
C THR A 425 -18.90 35.81 -55.55
N GLN A 426 -19.57 35.57 -54.41
CA GLN A 426 -21.02 35.78 -54.27
C GLN A 426 -21.41 37.23 -53.94
N PHE A 427 -20.59 37.95 -53.16
CA PHE A 427 -20.93 39.28 -52.65
C PHE A 427 -20.02 40.41 -53.16
N GLY A 428 -18.98 40.06 -53.93
CA GLY A 428 -18.00 41.00 -54.46
C GLY A 428 -17.04 41.55 -53.39
N HIS A 429 -16.10 42.37 -53.86
CA HIS A 429 -15.02 42.91 -53.02
C HIS A 429 -15.49 43.96 -52.01
N ASP A 430 -16.69 44.51 -52.14
CA ASP A 430 -17.20 45.58 -51.27
C ASP A 430 -17.33 45.15 -49.80
N ARG A 431 -17.69 43.88 -49.55
CA ARG A 431 -17.82 43.29 -48.19
C ARG A 431 -16.54 42.61 -47.68
N PHE A 432 -15.39 42.84 -48.31
CA PHE A 432 -14.11 42.18 -47.96
C PHE A 432 -13.78 42.23 -46.46
N ASP A 433 -13.87 43.41 -45.83
CA ASP A 433 -13.56 43.58 -44.41
C ASP A 433 -14.52 42.83 -43.49
N GLU A 434 -15.80 42.79 -43.89
CA GLU A 434 -16.84 42.04 -43.18
C GLU A 434 -16.60 40.53 -43.32
N ILE A 435 -16.19 40.06 -44.50
CA ILE A 435 -15.87 38.65 -44.75
C ILE A 435 -14.64 38.23 -43.92
N CYS A 436 -13.55 39.00 -43.95
CA CYS A 436 -12.33 38.70 -43.19
C CYS A 436 -12.59 38.67 -41.68
N SER A 437 -13.39 39.62 -41.17
CA SER A 437 -13.75 39.69 -39.76
C SER A 437 -14.68 38.57 -39.32
N THR A 438 -15.72 38.24 -40.11
CA THR A 438 -16.61 37.11 -39.83
C THR A 438 -15.87 35.77 -39.85
N LEU A 439 -14.90 35.58 -40.74
CA LEU A 439 -14.10 34.35 -40.78
C LEU A 439 -12.99 34.29 -39.72
N HIS A 440 -12.74 35.38 -38.98
CA HIS A 440 -11.60 35.54 -38.07
C HIS A 440 -10.28 35.10 -38.72
N LEU A 441 -9.97 35.66 -39.90
CA LEU A 441 -8.68 35.44 -40.54
C LEU A 441 -7.61 36.30 -39.86
N SER A 442 -6.43 35.73 -39.63
CA SER A 442 -5.24 36.50 -39.24
C SER A 442 -4.67 37.27 -40.43
N ASP A 443 -3.88 38.30 -40.16
CA ASP A 443 -3.26 39.14 -41.20
C ASP A 443 -2.43 38.29 -42.19
N ASP A 444 -1.64 37.33 -41.69
CA ASP A 444 -0.88 36.39 -42.52
C ASP A 444 -1.77 35.48 -43.39
N GLU A 445 -2.92 35.03 -42.88
CA GLU A 445 -3.88 34.21 -43.66
C GLU A 445 -4.58 35.04 -44.75
N ILE A 446 -4.96 36.29 -44.45
CA ILE A 446 -5.54 37.21 -45.44
C ILE A 446 -4.54 37.45 -46.57
N MET A 447 -3.28 37.68 -46.21
CA MET A 447 -2.20 37.90 -47.15
C MET A 447 -1.94 36.66 -48.01
N ASP A 448 -1.90 35.45 -47.44
CA ASP A 448 -1.75 34.23 -48.22
C ASP A 448 -2.95 33.97 -49.15
N PHE A 449 -4.19 34.17 -48.68
CA PHE A 449 -5.38 33.86 -49.47
C PHE A 449 -5.52 34.78 -50.68
N VAL A 450 -5.12 36.05 -50.56
CA VAL A 450 -5.28 37.05 -51.62
C VAL A 450 -4.02 37.20 -52.46
N CYS A 451 -2.83 37.24 -51.86
CA CYS A 451 -1.59 37.57 -52.55
C CYS A 451 -0.91 36.35 -53.21
N SER A 452 -1.17 35.12 -52.74
CA SER A 452 -0.56 33.90 -53.29
C SER A 452 -1.21 33.41 -54.59
N PRO A 453 -2.56 33.35 -54.72
CA PRO A 453 -3.19 32.89 -55.96
C PRO A 453 -3.26 33.98 -57.04
N ILE A 454 -3.13 33.56 -58.29
CA ILE A 454 -3.13 34.43 -59.48
C ILE A 454 -4.51 35.08 -59.73
N ASP A 455 -5.58 34.42 -59.30
CA ASP A 455 -6.94 34.77 -59.71
C ASP A 455 -7.41 36.14 -59.19
N TYR A 456 -6.88 36.61 -58.04
CA TYR A 456 -7.23 37.92 -57.48
C TYR A 456 -6.49 39.10 -58.12
N ILE A 457 -5.45 38.85 -58.94
CA ILE A 457 -4.64 39.91 -59.55
C ILE A 457 -5.51 40.84 -60.43
N PHE A 458 -6.55 40.30 -61.09
CA PHE A 458 -7.45 41.08 -61.93
C PHE A 458 -8.35 42.05 -61.15
N ASP A 459 -8.52 41.82 -59.84
CA ASP A 459 -9.30 42.67 -58.94
C ASP A 459 -8.41 43.51 -57.99
N ALA A 460 -7.09 43.51 -58.20
CA ALA A 460 -6.12 44.14 -57.32
C ALA A 460 -6.35 45.66 -57.11
N ASN A 461 -6.95 46.37 -58.07
CA ASN A 461 -7.36 47.77 -57.93
C ASN A 461 -8.30 48.00 -56.73
N HIS A 462 -9.13 47.01 -56.40
CA HIS A 462 -10.07 47.05 -55.28
C HIS A 462 -9.51 46.44 -53.99
N LEU A 463 -8.58 45.48 -54.13
CA LEU A 463 -8.03 44.71 -53.01
C LEU A 463 -6.79 45.35 -52.38
N LEU A 464 -5.88 45.94 -53.16
CA LEU A 464 -4.65 46.56 -52.65
C LEU A 464 -4.91 47.61 -51.55
N PRO A 465 -5.89 48.53 -51.69
CA PRO A 465 -6.20 49.48 -50.62
C PRO A 465 -6.71 48.83 -49.32
N LYS A 466 -7.29 47.62 -49.40
CA LYS A 466 -7.83 46.89 -48.23
C LYS A 466 -6.77 46.05 -47.54
N LEU A 467 -5.77 45.58 -48.29
CA LEU A 467 -4.64 44.80 -47.78
C LEU A 467 -3.65 45.64 -46.97
N GLU A 468 -3.59 46.96 -47.19
CA GLU A 468 -2.67 47.90 -46.51
C GLU A 468 -2.61 47.71 -44.98
N LYS A 469 -3.76 47.53 -44.32
CA LYS A 469 -3.85 47.40 -42.86
C LYS A 469 -3.39 46.05 -42.31
N HIS A 470 -3.17 45.07 -43.18
CA HIS A 470 -2.73 43.70 -42.83
C HIS A 470 -1.25 43.48 -43.14
N VAL A 471 -0.56 44.48 -43.70
CA VAL A 471 0.88 44.40 -44.00
C VAL A 471 1.69 44.62 -42.72
N HIS A 472 2.60 43.70 -42.44
CA HIS A 472 3.58 43.78 -41.36
C HIS A 472 4.90 43.11 -41.78
N GLU A 473 5.88 43.08 -40.86
CA GLU A 473 7.26 42.70 -41.13
C GLU A 473 7.43 41.34 -41.84
N SER A 474 6.67 40.33 -41.42
CA SER A 474 6.79 38.97 -41.96
C SER A 474 6.08 38.75 -43.30
N ASN A 475 5.15 39.62 -43.72
CA ASN A 475 4.33 39.41 -44.93
C ASN A 475 4.48 40.50 -46.00
N VAL A 476 5.25 41.57 -45.71
CA VAL A 476 5.49 42.68 -46.66
C VAL A 476 6.06 42.22 -48.01
N TYR A 477 6.83 41.14 -48.04
CA TYR A 477 7.38 40.59 -49.28
C TYR A 477 6.32 39.88 -50.14
N LEU A 478 5.33 39.23 -49.52
CA LEU A 478 4.18 38.67 -50.22
C LEU A 478 3.32 39.80 -50.81
N TYR A 479 3.09 40.86 -50.03
CA TYR A 479 2.39 42.06 -50.49
C TYR A 479 3.07 42.70 -51.71
N PHE A 480 4.38 42.90 -51.61
CA PHE A 480 5.15 43.55 -52.67
C PHE A 480 5.25 42.68 -53.92
N GLY A 481 5.40 41.36 -53.77
CA GLY A 481 5.35 40.42 -54.90
C GLY A 481 4.00 40.44 -55.61
N TYR A 482 2.90 40.54 -54.87
CA TYR A 482 1.55 40.68 -55.43
C TYR A 482 1.39 42.00 -56.20
N LEU A 483 1.91 43.11 -55.67
CA LEU A 483 1.94 44.41 -56.34
C LEU A 483 2.74 44.36 -57.65
N GLN A 484 3.91 43.71 -57.66
CA GLN A 484 4.71 43.53 -58.88
C GLN A 484 3.97 42.69 -59.93
N ASN A 485 3.35 41.58 -59.50
CA ASN A 485 2.56 40.72 -60.40
C ASN A 485 1.35 41.44 -61.01
N TYR A 486 0.72 42.34 -60.24
CA TYR A 486 -0.35 43.21 -60.71
C TYR A 486 0.15 44.17 -61.80
N VAL A 487 1.26 44.87 -61.54
CA VAL A 487 1.87 45.79 -62.50
C VAL A 487 2.24 45.07 -63.80
N ASP A 488 2.92 43.93 -63.73
CA ASP A 488 3.38 43.19 -64.90
C ASP A 488 2.23 42.72 -65.81
N ARG A 489 1.07 42.39 -65.23
CA ARG A 489 -0.07 41.84 -65.98
C ARG A 489 -1.04 42.88 -66.49
N LEU A 490 -1.20 44.01 -65.80
CA LEU A 490 -2.24 44.99 -66.10
C LEU A 490 -1.73 46.31 -66.70
N ILE A 491 -0.41 46.49 -66.84
CA ILE A 491 0.20 47.65 -67.51
C ILE A 491 -0.23 47.88 -68.96
N GLN A 492 -0.77 46.84 -69.61
CA GLN A 492 -1.32 46.94 -70.96
C GLN A 492 -2.81 47.33 -70.99
N ASN A 493 -3.56 47.07 -69.92
CA ASN A 493 -5.03 47.14 -69.90
C ASN A 493 -5.58 48.30 -69.06
N ASP A 494 -4.91 48.67 -67.98
CA ASP A 494 -5.34 49.74 -67.08
C ASP A 494 -4.68 51.09 -67.41
N PRO A 495 -5.30 52.24 -67.06
CA PRO A 495 -4.67 53.55 -67.18
C PRO A 495 -3.38 53.62 -66.37
N ILE A 496 -2.29 54.09 -66.99
CA ILE A 496 -0.98 54.18 -66.35
C ILE A 496 -0.98 55.04 -65.08
N SER A 497 -1.83 56.06 -65.03
CA SER A 497 -2.00 56.93 -63.87
C SER A 497 -2.51 56.16 -62.64
N THR A 498 -3.42 55.20 -62.82
CA THR A 498 -3.94 54.36 -61.75
C THR A 498 -2.87 53.40 -61.23
N ILE A 499 -2.13 52.77 -62.15
CA ILE A 499 -1.04 51.83 -61.82
C ILE A 499 0.07 52.54 -61.05
N LEU A 500 0.50 53.72 -61.51
CA LEU A 500 1.53 54.52 -60.86
C LEU A 500 1.13 54.95 -59.44
N GLN A 501 -0.12 55.36 -59.23
CA GLN A 501 -0.62 55.74 -57.90
C GLN A 501 -0.70 54.55 -56.94
N LEU A 502 -1.16 53.38 -57.42
CA LEU A 502 -1.20 52.17 -56.60
C LEU A 502 0.19 51.64 -56.29
N TYR A 503 1.12 51.68 -57.26
CA TYR A 503 2.51 51.28 -57.06
C TYR A 503 3.23 52.22 -56.11
N LYS A 504 3.03 53.54 -56.24
CA LYS A 504 3.50 54.54 -55.28
C LYS A 504 3.03 54.20 -53.87
N LYS A 505 1.73 54.00 -53.68
CA LYS A 505 1.13 53.69 -52.37
C LYS A 505 1.65 52.36 -51.81
N GLY A 506 1.82 51.34 -52.65
CA GLY A 506 2.40 50.06 -52.26
C GLY A 506 3.86 50.16 -51.82
N LEU A 507 4.66 51.02 -52.47
CA LEU A 507 6.02 51.34 -52.03
C LEU A 507 6.04 52.09 -50.69
N GLU A 508 5.15 53.06 -50.49
CA GLU A 508 5.03 53.82 -49.23
C GLU A 508 4.74 52.90 -48.03
N ILE A 509 3.89 51.89 -48.22
CA ILE A 509 3.58 50.88 -47.20
C ILE A 509 4.79 49.95 -46.98
N SER A 510 5.40 49.48 -48.07
CA SER A 510 6.49 48.50 -47.98
C SER A 510 7.74 49.04 -47.27
N ILE A 511 8.08 50.32 -47.49
CA ILE A 511 9.23 50.99 -46.87
C ILE A 511 9.14 50.99 -45.33
N ARG A 512 7.94 50.95 -44.75
CA ARG A 512 7.75 50.95 -43.29
C ARG A 512 8.19 49.64 -42.63
N TYR A 513 8.20 48.53 -43.37
CA TYR A 513 8.39 47.19 -42.81
C TYR A 513 9.59 46.43 -43.38
N VAL A 514 10.14 46.88 -44.51
CA VAL A 514 11.32 46.26 -45.16
C VAL A 514 12.61 46.65 -44.47
N ASN A 515 13.52 45.70 -44.34
CA ASN A 515 14.83 45.85 -43.72
C ASN A 515 15.99 45.72 -44.74
N GLY A 516 17.20 46.11 -44.30
CA GLY A 516 18.44 45.91 -45.04
C GLY A 516 18.50 46.67 -46.38
N GLU A 517 19.27 46.14 -47.34
CA GLU A 517 19.55 46.80 -48.63
C GLU A 517 18.31 47.04 -49.52
N ARG A 518 17.24 46.28 -49.30
CA ARG A 518 15.98 46.47 -50.05
C ARG A 518 15.30 47.78 -49.69
N LEU A 519 15.47 48.28 -48.48
CA LEU A 519 14.94 49.59 -48.07
C LEU A 519 15.46 50.71 -48.97
N LEU A 520 16.77 50.68 -49.28
CA LEU A 520 17.41 51.62 -50.20
C LEU A 520 16.79 51.56 -51.59
N THR A 521 16.58 50.34 -52.10
CA THR A 521 16.01 50.10 -53.43
C THR A 521 14.58 50.60 -53.52
N LEU A 522 13.75 50.33 -52.52
CA LEU A 522 12.35 50.76 -52.49
C LEU A 522 12.21 52.28 -52.30
N ALA A 523 13.04 52.89 -51.46
CA ALA A 523 13.09 54.33 -51.26
C ALA A 523 13.46 55.08 -52.56
N ASN A 524 14.50 54.60 -53.26
CA ASN A 524 14.90 55.14 -54.56
C ASN A 524 13.80 54.96 -55.61
N ASN A 525 13.17 53.78 -55.67
CA ASN A 525 12.05 53.54 -56.58
C ASN A 525 10.87 54.48 -56.31
N LEU A 526 10.53 54.74 -55.05
CA LEU A 526 9.45 55.66 -54.69
C LEU A 526 9.79 57.10 -55.11
N SER A 527 11.03 57.53 -54.92
CA SER A 527 11.52 58.85 -55.38
C SER A 527 11.41 59.01 -56.90
N LEU A 528 11.79 57.97 -57.66
CA LEU A 528 11.67 57.96 -59.12
C LEU A 528 10.21 57.91 -59.59
N VAL A 529 9.35 57.10 -58.93
CA VAL A 529 7.91 57.03 -59.24
C VAL A 529 7.25 58.39 -59.04
N ASN A 530 7.58 59.12 -57.98
CA ASN A 530 7.05 60.48 -57.75
C ASN A 530 7.41 61.41 -58.92
N LYS A 531 8.66 61.37 -59.41
CA LYS A 531 9.10 62.18 -60.56
C LYS A 531 8.47 61.75 -61.89
N ILE A 532 8.16 60.47 -62.07
CA ILE A 532 7.41 59.98 -63.24
C ILE A 532 5.97 60.52 -63.19
N ILE A 533 5.32 60.49 -62.03
CA ILE A 533 3.94 60.99 -61.85
C ILE A 533 3.84 62.51 -62.13
N GLU A 534 4.88 63.28 -61.85
CA GLU A 534 4.96 64.72 -62.13
C GLU A 534 4.98 65.09 -63.63
N ASN A 535 5.16 64.12 -64.53
CA ASN A 535 5.13 64.35 -65.98
C ASN A 535 3.68 64.38 -66.51
N ASP A 536 3.29 65.42 -67.24
CA ASP A 536 1.91 65.55 -67.76
C ASP A 536 1.57 64.57 -68.92
N ASP A 537 2.57 63.95 -69.55
CA ASP A 537 2.37 63.04 -70.69
C ASP A 537 2.29 61.56 -70.26
N GLN A 538 1.09 60.98 -70.42
CA GLN A 538 0.81 59.58 -70.08
C GLN A 538 1.60 58.55 -70.90
N ILE A 539 2.00 58.87 -72.14
CA ILE A 539 2.81 57.97 -72.98
C ILE A 539 4.22 57.88 -72.39
N ILE A 540 4.79 59.03 -72.03
CA ILE A 540 6.11 59.12 -71.41
C ILE A 540 6.09 58.49 -70.01
N GLN A 541 5.03 58.72 -69.22
CA GLN A 541 4.84 58.06 -67.93
C GLN A 541 4.92 56.53 -68.06
N LYS A 542 4.24 55.97 -69.07
CA LYS A 542 4.21 54.51 -69.31
C LYS A 542 5.57 53.97 -69.74
N GLU A 543 6.26 54.65 -70.66
CA GLU A 543 7.61 54.25 -71.09
C GLU A 543 8.62 54.32 -69.94
N HIS A 544 8.66 55.43 -69.20
CA HIS A 544 9.57 55.61 -68.07
C HIS A 544 9.28 54.65 -66.92
N PHE A 545 8.01 54.34 -66.65
CA PHE A 545 7.64 53.35 -65.63
C PHE A 545 8.03 51.93 -66.03
N LEU A 546 7.82 51.52 -67.29
CA LEU A 546 8.31 50.24 -67.80
C LEU A 546 9.85 50.16 -67.74
N LEU A 547 10.54 51.26 -68.02
CA LEU A 547 11.98 51.37 -67.85
C LEU A 547 12.40 51.25 -66.37
N LEU A 548 11.63 51.79 -65.42
CA LEU A 548 11.92 51.69 -63.99
C LEU A 548 11.85 50.24 -63.52
N LEU A 549 10.83 49.50 -63.94
CA LEU A 549 10.63 48.09 -63.58
C LEU A 549 11.73 47.19 -64.13
N ASN A 550 12.21 47.47 -65.34
CA ASN A 550 13.23 46.66 -66.02
C ASN A 550 14.67 47.07 -65.70
N ASN A 551 14.94 48.37 -65.56
CA ASN A 551 16.28 48.91 -65.29
C ASN A 551 16.23 50.28 -64.57
N PRO A 552 16.10 50.29 -63.23
CA PRO A 552 15.96 51.51 -62.44
C PRO A 552 17.10 52.52 -62.63
N LYS A 553 18.32 52.04 -62.94
CA LYS A 553 19.52 52.87 -63.13
C LYS A 553 19.41 53.78 -64.36
N LEU A 554 18.73 53.32 -65.41
CA LEU A 554 18.50 54.13 -66.62
C LEU A 554 17.50 55.26 -66.33
N VAL A 555 16.44 54.98 -65.56
CA VAL A 555 15.47 56.02 -65.15
C VAL A 555 16.10 57.04 -64.22
N ALA A 556 17.00 56.62 -63.32
CA ALA A 556 17.75 57.53 -62.47
C ALA A 556 18.68 58.48 -63.26
N SER A 557 19.07 58.14 -64.50
CA SER A 557 19.81 59.05 -65.39
C SER A 557 18.92 60.11 -66.06
N ILE A 558 17.62 59.80 -66.22
CA ILE A 558 16.59 60.72 -66.74
C ILE A 558 16.11 61.65 -65.62
N TYR A 559 15.94 61.09 -64.42
CA TYR A 559 15.52 61.78 -63.21
C TYR A 559 16.59 61.64 -62.13
N PRO A 560 17.59 62.56 -62.05
CA PRO A 560 18.65 62.46 -61.05
C PRO A 560 18.06 62.49 -59.64
N LEU A 561 18.49 61.58 -58.77
CA LEU A 561 18.11 61.58 -57.36
C LEU A 561 18.71 62.84 -56.69
N THR A 562 17.84 63.74 -56.23
CA THR A 562 18.22 65.05 -55.67
C THR A 562 17.67 65.14 -54.26
N THR A 563 18.52 65.44 -53.29
CA THR A 563 18.14 65.56 -51.88
C THR A 563 18.05 67.01 -51.41
N LYS A 564 17.17 67.28 -50.43
CA LYS A 564 17.07 68.60 -49.79
C LYS A 564 17.98 68.74 -48.58
N ILE A 565 18.65 67.66 -48.17
CA ILE A 565 19.54 67.64 -47.00
C ILE A 565 20.86 68.32 -47.35
N GLN A 566 21.15 69.42 -46.66
CA GLN A 566 22.35 70.24 -46.91
C GLN A 566 23.43 70.09 -45.83
N ASN A 567 23.06 69.61 -44.65
CA ASN A 567 23.95 69.51 -43.50
C ASN A 567 23.64 68.27 -42.64
N LYS A 568 24.57 67.99 -41.71
CA LYS A 568 24.55 66.84 -40.81
C LYS A 568 23.35 66.82 -39.87
N ASP A 569 22.99 67.95 -39.27
CA ASP A 569 21.82 68.02 -38.37
C ASP A 569 20.51 67.75 -39.13
N GLY A 570 20.41 68.21 -40.39
CA GLY A 570 19.31 67.91 -41.29
C GLY A 570 19.21 66.42 -41.63
N PHE A 571 20.34 65.73 -41.81
CA PHE A 571 20.34 64.27 -42.00
C PHE A 571 19.80 63.54 -40.76
N ILE A 572 20.28 63.87 -39.56
CA ILE A 572 19.84 63.22 -38.32
C ILE A 572 18.34 63.45 -38.09
N SER A 573 17.85 64.69 -38.25
CA SER A 573 16.43 65.00 -38.09
C SER A 573 15.55 64.26 -39.10
N SER A 574 15.97 64.19 -40.36
CA SER A 574 15.21 63.55 -41.43
C SER A 574 15.25 62.02 -41.34
N PHE A 575 16.38 61.42 -40.90
CA PHE A 575 16.53 59.97 -40.76
C PHE A 575 15.75 59.39 -39.56
N LEU A 576 15.55 60.19 -38.51
CA LEU A 576 14.75 59.81 -37.34
C LEU A 576 13.29 60.29 -37.44
N SER A 577 12.92 61.00 -38.52
CA SER A 577 11.58 61.55 -38.73
C SER A 577 10.53 60.45 -38.90
N GLU A 578 9.32 60.71 -38.40
CA GLU A 578 8.13 59.90 -38.71
C GLU A 578 7.51 60.29 -40.06
N ASP A 579 7.93 61.42 -40.66
CA ASP A 579 7.56 61.77 -42.02
C ASP A 579 8.32 60.88 -43.02
N LEU A 580 7.57 60.03 -43.72
CA LEU A 580 8.08 59.09 -44.70
C LEU A 580 8.91 59.77 -45.80
N TYR A 581 8.54 60.98 -46.23
CA TYR A 581 9.26 61.68 -47.29
C TYR A 581 10.57 62.29 -46.81
N GLU A 582 10.63 62.79 -45.57
CA GLU A 582 11.89 63.21 -44.94
C GLU A 582 12.81 62.00 -44.71
N PHE A 583 12.25 60.88 -44.25
CA PHE A 583 12.98 59.63 -44.10
C PHE A 583 13.54 59.13 -45.43
N ILE A 584 12.74 59.08 -46.50
CA ILE A 584 13.20 58.68 -47.84
C ILE A 584 14.26 59.64 -48.37
N ASP A 585 14.12 60.94 -48.16
CA ASP A 585 15.13 61.93 -48.56
C ASP A 585 16.46 61.65 -47.87
N SER A 586 16.43 61.24 -46.59
CA SER A 586 17.63 60.83 -45.84
C SER A 586 18.25 59.52 -46.35
N ILE A 587 17.43 58.54 -46.75
CA ILE A 587 17.91 57.27 -47.35
C ILE A 587 18.52 57.51 -48.73
N THR A 588 17.91 58.41 -49.52
CA THR A 588 18.41 58.83 -50.84
C THR A 588 19.70 59.64 -50.70
N TYR A 589 19.80 60.49 -49.67
CA TYR A 589 21.03 61.20 -49.32
C TYR A 589 22.17 60.24 -49.01
N ILE A 590 21.92 59.18 -48.22
CA ILE A 590 22.92 58.13 -47.97
C ILE A 590 23.42 57.51 -49.28
N ASP A 591 22.56 57.29 -50.28
CA ASP A 591 22.98 56.71 -51.55
C ASP A 591 23.96 57.63 -52.31
N SER A 592 23.75 58.94 -52.21
CA SER A 592 24.54 59.99 -52.89
C SER A 592 25.93 60.26 -52.30
N LEU A 593 26.21 59.80 -51.07
CA LEU A 593 27.47 60.02 -50.37
C LEU A 593 28.59 59.08 -50.85
N SER A 594 29.86 59.45 -50.61
CA SER A 594 30.98 58.53 -50.74
C SER A 594 30.96 57.50 -49.60
N GLN A 595 31.57 56.32 -49.78
CA GLN A 595 31.51 55.24 -48.79
C GLN A 595 32.04 55.65 -47.40
N GLU A 596 33.07 56.49 -47.35
CA GLU A 596 33.62 57.03 -46.10
C GLU A 596 32.62 57.96 -45.39
N ALA A 597 31.98 58.87 -46.13
CA ALA A 597 30.97 59.79 -45.60
C ALA A 597 29.67 59.06 -45.18
N LYS A 598 29.30 57.96 -45.88
CA LYS A 598 28.18 57.09 -45.47
C LYS A 598 28.44 56.50 -44.09
N ASN A 599 29.64 55.95 -43.86
CA ASN A 599 29.98 55.33 -42.59
C ASN A 599 29.98 56.34 -41.45
N GLU A 600 30.54 57.54 -41.66
CA GLU A 600 30.58 58.60 -40.66
C GLU A 600 29.17 59.04 -40.24
N ALA A 601 28.29 59.33 -41.21
CA ALA A 601 26.91 59.74 -40.93
C ALA A 601 26.09 58.65 -40.22
N LEU A 602 26.27 57.39 -40.61
CA LEU A 602 25.55 56.25 -40.02
C LEU A 602 26.00 55.92 -38.60
N LEU A 603 27.31 56.03 -38.30
CA LEU A 603 27.84 55.80 -36.95
C LEU A 603 27.34 56.83 -35.94
N GLU A 604 27.06 58.05 -36.39
CA GLU A 604 26.57 59.13 -35.53
C GLU A 604 25.08 59.02 -35.20
N VAL A 605 24.27 58.49 -36.13
CA VAL A 605 22.84 58.26 -35.89
C VAL A 605 22.58 56.97 -35.11
N LEU A 606 23.45 55.97 -35.23
CA LEU A 606 23.32 54.67 -34.56
C LEU A 606 22.91 54.73 -33.07
N PRO A 607 23.55 55.54 -32.19
CA PRO A 607 23.17 55.61 -30.77
C PRO A 607 21.86 56.36 -30.51
N LEU A 608 21.34 57.11 -31.49
CA LEU A 608 20.10 57.89 -31.39
C LEU A 608 18.87 57.08 -31.83
N ILE A 609 19.08 55.94 -32.50
CA ILE A 609 18.01 55.02 -32.89
C ILE A 609 17.53 54.25 -31.65
N ASP A 610 16.22 54.21 -31.44
CA ASP A 610 15.62 53.35 -30.41
C ASP A 610 16.02 51.87 -30.63
N GLY A 611 16.51 51.22 -29.57
CA GLY A 611 16.93 49.82 -29.57
C GLY A 611 15.84 48.81 -29.89
N LEU A 612 14.56 49.23 -29.95
CA LEU A 612 13.43 48.41 -30.41
C LEU A 612 13.14 48.55 -31.92
N LYS A 613 13.73 49.55 -32.61
CA LYS A 613 13.59 49.74 -34.06
C LYS A 613 14.56 48.83 -34.82
N TYR A 614 14.36 47.52 -34.72
CA TYR A 614 15.27 46.51 -35.29
C TYR A 614 15.50 46.67 -36.80
N THR A 615 14.47 47.04 -37.56
CA THR A 615 14.57 47.24 -39.02
C THR A 615 15.53 48.37 -39.39
N LEU A 616 15.48 49.47 -38.64
CA LEU A 616 16.35 50.63 -38.85
C LEU A 616 17.79 50.33 -38.42
N LEU A 617 17.96 49.67 -37.28
CA LEU A 617 19.28 49.21 -36.83
C LEU A 617 19.90 48.21 -37.82
N GLN A 618 19.12 47.24 -38.31
CA GLN A 618 19.56 46.29 -39.33
C GLN A 618 19.97 47.00 -40.62
N PHE A 619 19.24 48.03 -41.06
CA PHE A 619 19.63 48.83 -42.22
C PHE A 619 21.00 49.50 -42.02
N VAL A 620 21.20 50.15 -40.88
CA VAL A 620 22.47 50.80 -40.53
C VAL A 620 23.61 49.78 -40.53
N PHE A 621 23.45 48.66 -39.82
CA PHE A 621 24.48 47.63 -39.74
C PHE A 621 24.71 46.90 -41.07
N CYS A 622 23.69 46.68 -41.90
CA CYS A 622 23.87 46.13 -43.26
C CYS A 622 24.80 46.99 -44.11
N ILE A 623 24.69 48.32 -44.03
CA ILE A 623 25.54 49.23 -44.79
C ILE A 623 26.94 49.32 -44.17
N LEU A 624 27.04 49.38 -42.85
CA LEU A 624 28.33 49.38 -42.15
C LEU A 624 29.10 48.07 -42.37
N CYS A 625 28.44 46.91 -42.39
CA CYS A 625 29.04 45.60 -42.68
C CYS A 625 29.72 45.53 -44.06
N LYS A 626 29.18 46.23 -45.07
CA LYS A 626 29.79 46.30 -46.41
C LYS A 626 31.15 46.99 -46.40
N SER A 627 31.35 47.92 -45.48
CA SER A 627 32.61 48.65 -45.30
C SER A 627 33.54 47.95 -44.31
N ASN A 628 32.99 47.36 -43.25
CA ASN A 628 33.74 46.71 -42.18
C ASN A 628 32.99 45.47 -41.65
N PRO A 629 33.52 44.25 -41.89
CA PRO A 629 32.89 43.01 -41.44
C PRO A 629 32.77 42.86 -39.91
N CYS A 630 33.42 43.72 -39.11
CA CYS A 630 33.34 43.63 -37.65
C CYS A 630 31.92 43.78 -37.09
N TYR A 631 31.00 44.37 -37.85
CA TYR A 631 29.60 44.57 -37.47
C TYR A 631 28.71 43.34 -37.74
N GLN A 632 29.27 42.25 -38.30
CA GLN A 632 28.50 41.05 -38.62
C GLN A 632 27.87 40.41 -37.38
N SER A 633 28.58 40.40 -36.24
CA SER A 633 28.03 39.86 -34.99
C SER A 633 26.83 40.66 -34.48
N ASP A 634 26.84 41.99 -34.67
CA ASP A 634 25.73 42.86 -34.27
C ASP A 634 24.51 42.63 -35.18
N LEU A 635 24.76 42.36 -36.46
CA LEU A 635 23.74 41.98 -37.43
C LEU A 635 23.10 40.62 -37.09
N ASP A 636 23.91 39.63 -36.69
CA ASP A 636 23.44 38.29 -36.32
C ASP A 636 22.56 38.34 -35.05
N VAL A 637 22.94 39.16 -34.06
CA VAL A 637 22.11 39.44 -32.87
C VAL A 637 20.78 40.09 -33.28
N LEU A 638 20.80 41.08 -34.18
CA LEU A 638 19.58 41.74 -34.64
C LEU A 638 18.68 40.84 -35.48
N TYR A 639 19.24 39.87 -36.23
CA TYR A 639 18.42 38.86 -36.92
C TYR A 639 17.71 37.95 -35.94
N SER A 640 18.42 37.49 -34.91
CA SER A 640 17.82 36.68 -33.84
C SER A 640 16.72 37.46 -33.12
N LEU A 641 16.97 38.74 -32.77
CA LEU A 641 15.98 39.60 -32.11
C LEU A 641 14.74 39.88 -32.97
N TYR A 642 14.94 40.13 -34.27
CA TYR A 642 13.86 40.44 -35.21
C TYR A 642 12.98 39.23 -35.53
N SER A 643 13.54 38.02 -35.48
CA SER A 643 12.81 36.79 -35.83
C SER A 643 11.84 36.31 -34.73
N SER A 644 11.99 36.78 -33.49
CA SER A 644 11.20 36.31 -32.36
C SER A 644 9.99 37.19 -32.07
N LYS A 645 8.81 36.57 -31.90
CA LYS A 645 7.61 37.19 -31.35
C LYS A 645 7.48 37.00 -29.83
N SER A 646 8.41 36.25 -29.21
CA SER A 646 8.30 35.77 -27.83
C SER A 646 8.98 36.69 -26.80
N HIS A 647 9.69 37.72 -27.27
CA HIS A 647 10.38 38.69 -26.42
C HIS A 647 10.49 40.08 -27.08
N THR A 648 10.59 41.15 -26.29
CA THR A 648 10.81 42.53 -26.76
C THR A 648 12.06 43.11 -26.13
N ILE A 649 13.22 42.64 -26.58
CA ILE A 649 14.52 42.97 -25.97
C ILE A 649 15.11 44.21 -26.66
N ASN A 650 15.37 45.27 -25.91
CA ASN A 650 16.05 46.45 -26.47
C ASN A 650 17.52 46.10 -26.82
N PHE A 651 17.90 46.32 -28.09
CA PHE A 651 19.23 45.97 -28.60
C PHE A 651 20.37 46.67 -27.84
N HIS A 652 20.24 47.98 -27.56
CA HIS A 652 21.27 48.74 -26.85
C HIS A 652 21.41 48.28 -25.40
N ALA A 653 20.29 47.95 -24.74
CA ALA A 653 20.31 47.40 -23.38
C ALA A 653 20.98 46.02 -23.34
N LEU A 654 20.67 45.16 -24.31
CA LEU A 654 21.30 43.84 -24.45
C LEU A 654 22.80 43.95 -24.71
N LYS A 655 23.24 44.89 -25.54
CA LYS A 655 24.68 45.14 -25.79
C LYS A 655 25.44 45.59 -24.54
N ASN A 656 24.79 46.39 -23.70
CA ASN A 656 25.40 46.97 -22.50
C ASN A 656 25.50 45.96 -21.35
N ASP A 657 24.45 45.17 -21.12
CA ASP A 657 24.40 44.16 -20.04
C ASP A 657 23.65 42.90 -20.49
N PRO A 658 24.27 42.05 -21.33
CA PRO A 658 23.57 40.95 -21.97
C PRO A 658 23.10 39.90 -20.97
N MET A 659 23.89 39.60 -19.92
CA MET A 659 23.54 38.57 -18.95
C MET A 659 22.32 38.96 -18.10
N THR A 660 22.26 40.19 -17.59
CA THR A 660 21.13 40.62 -16.74
C THR A 660 19.83 40.66 -17.54
N ILE A 661 19.88 41.19 -18.76
CA ILE A 661 18.72 41.32 -19.65
C ILE A 661 18.19 39.93 -20.05
N LEU A 662 19.06 38.99 -20.41
CA LEU A 662 18.63 37.62 -20.75
C LEU A 662 18.06 36.88 -19.52
N LYS A 663 18.58 37.10 -18.31
CA LYS A 663 18.00 36.57 -17.07
C LYS A 663 16.60 37.10 -16.79
N THR A 664 16.33 38.37 -17.06
CA THR A 664 14.99 38.96 -16.88
C THR A 664 13.98 38.44 -17.90
N GLU A 665 14.41 38.15 -19.12
CA GLU A 665 13.52 37.81 -20.25
C GLU A 665 13.34 36.30 -20.47
N ILE A 666 14.21 35.45 -19.91
CA ILE A 666 14.07 33.98 -20.06
C ILE A 666 12.78 33.45 -19.42
N THR A 667 12.01 32.66 -20.14
CA THR A 667 10.77 32.02 -19.70
C THR A 667 10.74 30.56 -20.15
N GLN A 668 9.75 29.79 -19.68
CA GLN A 668 9.60 28.39 -20.08
C GLN A 668 9.29 28.24 -21.59
N GLU A 669 8.74 29.28 -22.22
CA GLU A 669 8.31 29.25 -23.63
C GLU A 669 9.41 29.71 -24.59
N ASN A 670 10.31 30.62 -24.16
CA ASN A 670 11.32 31.25 -25.04
C ASN A 670 12.77 30.82 -24.77
N TYR A 671 13.03 29.91 -23.82
CA TYR A 671 14.41 29.63 -23.40
C TYR A 671 15.33 29.12 -24.52
N TYR A 672 14.81 28.40 -25.53
CA TYR A 672 15.62 27.98 -26.68
C TYR A 672 16.14 29.17 -27.50
N GLU A 673 15.30 30.18 -27.69
CA GLU A 673 15.64 31.41 -28.42
C GLU A 673 16.64 32.25 -27.61
N ILE A 674 16.41 32.38 -26.30
CA ILE A 674 17.31 33.07 -25.37
C ILE A 674 18.68 32.39 -25.25
N LEU A 675 18.73 31.05 -25.26
CA LEU A 675 20.00 30.31 -25.26
C LEU A 675 20.79 30.55 -26.55
N SER A 676 20.12 30.63 -27.70
CA SER A 676 20.75 30.94 -28.98
C SER A 676 21.36 32.35 -28.98
N LEU A 677 20.68 33.31 -28.33
CA LEU A 677 21.22 34.65 -28.07
C LEU A 677 22.42 34.61 -27.12
N ALA A 678 22.35 33.83 -26.04
CA ALA A 678 23.45 33.70 -25.08
C ALA A 678 24.72 33.13 -25.73
N ASP A 679 24.57 32.16 -26.65
CA ASP A 679 25.68 31.61 -27.44
C ASP A 679 26.35 32.68 -28.31
N LEU A 680 25.59 33.61 -28.91
CA LEU A 680 26.14 34.73 -29.70
C LEU A 680 26.98 35.71 -28.87
N PHE A 681 26.72 35.82 -27.57
CA PHE A 681 27.47 36.65 -26.63
C PHE A 681 28.52 35.86 -25.83
N GLU A 682 28.74 34.57 -26.15
CA GLU A 682 29.65 33.66 -25.43
C GLU A 682 29.38 33.59 -23.92
N LEU A 683 28.10 33.68 -23.51
CA LEU A 683 27.69 33.67 -22.11
C LEU A 683 27.53 32.25 -21.56
N ASP A 684 27.63 32.12 -20.24
CA ASP A 684 27.34 30.86 -19.55
C ASP A 684 25.85 30.52 -19.60
N THR A 685 25.52 29.52 -20.41
CA THR A 685 24.15 29.00 -20.57
C THR A 685 23.62 28.33 -19.31
N ASP A 686 24.49 27.75 -18.48
CA ASP A 686 24.07 27.04 -17.27
C ASP A 686 23.51 28.03 -16.24
N GLU A 687 24.07 29.24 -16.14
CA GLU A 687 23.57 30.28 -15.24
C GLU A 687 22.14 30.73 -15.61
N LEU A 688 21.84 30.83 -16.91
CA LEU A 688 20.51 31.17 -17.42
C LEU A 688 19.50 30.05 -17.14
N LEU A 689 19.87 28.79 -17.41
CA LEU A 689 19.03 27.62 -17.13
C LEU A 689 18.77 27.43 -15.63
N MET A 690 19.77 27.69 -14.79
CA MET A 690 19.61 27.66 -13.33
C MET A 690 18.66 28.75 -12.84
N THR A 691 18.75 29.95 -13.41
CA THR A 691 17.81 31.04 -13.11
C THR A 691 16.38 30.63 -13.48
N LEU A 692 16.17 30.06 -14.67
CA LEU A 692 14.88 29.55 -15.13
C LEU A 692 14.30 28.50 -14.16
N MET A 693 15.06 27.45 -13.86
CA MET A 693 14.59 26.34 -13.01
C MET A 693 14.31 26.78 -11.57
N THR A 694 15.15 27.63 -10.98
CA THR A 694 15.03 28.02 -9.57
C THR A 694 14.02 29.13 -9.33
N SER A 695 13.94 30.13 -10.22
CA SER A 695 13.17 31.35 -9.98
C SER A 695 11.87 31.45 -10.78
N LYS A 696 11.78 30.80 -11.95
CA LYS A 696 10.66 31.00 -12.90
C LYS A 696 9.81 29.74 -13.14
N MET A 697 10.30 28.55 -12.82
CA MET A 697 9.52 27.30 -12.89
C MET A 697 8.97 26.87 -11.53
N ASN A 698 7.68 26.51 -11.49
CA ASN A 698 6.96 26.07 -10.28
C ASN A 698 6.34 24.68 -10.39
N SER A 699 6.76 23.85 -11.34
CA SER A 699 6.19 22.50 -11.48
C SER A 699 6.64 21.57 -10.34
N SER A 700 5.77 20.62 -10.00
CA SER A 700 6.04 19.57 -9.01
C SER A 700 6.45 18.23 -9.64
N ASN A 701 6.44 18.15 -10.97
CA ASN A 701 6.81 16.97 -11.74
C ASN A 701 8.24 17.12 -12.29
N PHE A 702 9.10 16.12 -12.09
CA PHE A 702 10.48 16.15 -12.60
C PHE A 702 10.55 16.14 -14.14
N GLU A 703 9.57 15.53 -14.83
CA GLU A 703 9.61 15.46 -16.30
C GLU A 703 9.61 16.84 -16.98
N ASP A 704 9.05 17.87 -16.34
CA ASP A 704 9.09 19.22 -16.87
C ASP A 704 10.49 19.85 -16.78
N TYR A 705 11.33 19.37 -15.86
CA TYR A 705 12.71 19.83 -15.64
C TYR A 705 13.74 18.96 -16.35
N ASN A 706 13.43 17.68 -16.59
CA ASN A 706 14.34 16.69 -17.17
C ASN A 706 15.01 17.16 -18.49
N PRO A 707 14.31 17.78 -19.46
CA PRO A 707 14.94 18.32 -20.68
C PRO A 707 15.98 19.41 -20.41
N ILE A 708 15.79 20.20 -19.35
CA ILE A 708 16.68 21.31 -18.97
C ILE A 708 17.88 20.77 -18.20
N VAL A 709 17.66 19.84 -17.26
CA VAL A 709 18.73 19.20 -16.47
C VAL A 709 19.72 18.47 -17.37
N ASN A 710 19.25 17.80 -18.43
CA ASN A 710 20.11 17.10 -19.38
C ASN A 710 20.97 18.02 -20.26
N LYS A 711 20.71 19.34 -20.27
CA LYS A 711 21.46 20.34 -21.05
C LYS A 711 22.56 21.06 -20.26
N LEU A 712 22.60 20.91 -18.94
CA LEU A 712 23.66 21.50 -18.11
C LEU A 712 25.01 20.89 -18.47
N ARG A 713 26.01 21.75 -18.68
CA ARG A 713 27.36 21.36 -19.10
C ARG A 713 28.25 21.01 -17.91
N GLU A 714 27.98 21.54 -16.71
CA GLU A 714 28.78 21.30 -15.51
C GLU A 714 28.06 20.56 -14.36
N GLY A 715 28.82 19.71 -13.64
CA GLY A 715 28.41 19.14 -12.35
C GLY A 715 28.56 20.09 -11.14
N SER A 716 28.96 21.35 -11.35
CA SER A 716 29.25 22.35 -10.31
C SER A 716 27.98 22.92 -9.64
N HIS A 717 26.82 22.84 -10.30
CA HIS A 717 25.54 23.41 -9.83
C HIS A 717 24.72 22.50 -8.91
N VAL A 718 25.23 21.31 -8.56
CA VAL A 718 24.51 20.30 -7.74
C VAL A 718 23.94 20.91 -6.45
N THR A 719 24.69 21.76 -5.74
CA THR A 719 24.23 22.39 -4.49
C THR A 719 23.02 23.31 -4.70
N GLN A 720 22.92 23.98 -5.84
CA GLN A 720 21.79 24.83 -6.19
C GLN A 720 20.59 23.98 -6.66
N LEU A 721 20.85 22.91 -7.42
CA LEU A 721 19.82 21.95 -7.86
C LEU A 721 19.16 21.22 -6.68
N LEU A 722 19.90 20.92 -5.62
CA LEU A 722 19.33 20.33 -4.40
C LEU A 722 18.26 21.22 -3.75
N LYS A 723 18.26 22.55 -3.99
CA LYS A 723 17.20 23.45 -3.50
C LYS A 723 15.85 23.22 -4.16
N LEU A 724 15.79 22.48 -5.28
CA LEU A 724 14.56 22.16 -5.99
C LEU A 724 13.84 20.92 -5.41
N ILE A 725 14.54 20.07 -4.66
CA ILE A 725 13.99 18.82 -4.07
C ILE A 725 12.66 19.02 -3.36
N PRO A 726 12.43 20.06 -2.53
CA PRO A 726 11.17 20.24 -1.82
C PRO A 726 9.96 20.46 -2.74
N ARG A 727 10.17 20.82 -4.01
CA ARG A 727 9.09 21.04 -5.00
C ARG A 727 8.55 19.73 -5.55
N PHE A 728 9.34 18.66 -5.53
CA PHE A 728 9.04 17.38 -6.16
C PHE A 728 8.35 16.41 -5.20
N THR A 729 7.54 15.51 -5.76
CA THR A 729 6.99 14.37 -5.02
C THR A 729 8.11 13.43 -4.56
N ASN A 730 7.87 12.58 -3.54
CA ASN A 730 8.91 11.65 -3.05
C ASN A 730 9.48 10.73 -4.15
N HIS A 731 8.67 10.34 -5.13
CA HIS A 731 9.12 9.52 -6.26
C HIS A 731 9.96 10.34 -7.24
N ASP A 732 9.50 11.54 -7.59
CA ASP A 732 10.24 12.45 -8.49
C ASP A 732 11.55 12.95 -7.87
N GLN A 733 11.61 13.09 -6.53
CA GLN A 733 12.86 13.37 -5.82
C GLN A 733 13.91 12.29 -6.09
N ILE A 734 13.52 11.01 -6.13
CA ILE A 734 14.44 9.89 -6.39
C ILE A 734 14.93 9.93 -7.84
N ASN A 735 14.02 10.17 -8.80
CA ASN A 735 14.35 10.27 -10.22
C ASN A 735 15.25 11.48 -10.51
N PHE A 736 14.95 12.63 -9.91
CA PHE A 736 15.78 13.83 -9.96
C PHE A 736 17.18 13.60 -9.37
N LEU A 737 17.28 13.00 -8.18
CA LEU A 737 18.56 12.66 -7.54
C LEU A 737 19.40 11.69 -8.39
N ASN A 738 18.75 10.80 -9.13
CA ASN A 738 19.41 9.92 -10.10
C ASN A 738 19.96 10.70 -11.30
N ALA A 739 19.18 11.63 -11.85
CA ALA A 739 19.58 12.46 -12.99
C ALA A 739 20.78 13.36 -12.65
N ILE A 740 20.84 13.91 -11.44
CA ILE A 740 21.96 14.77 -10.98
C ILE A 740 23.15 14.00 -10.39
N GLY A 741 23.15 12.66 -10.44
CA GLY A 741 24.26 11.83 -9.97
C GLY A 741 24.47 11.77 -8.44
N ARG A 742 23.50 12.19 -7.63
CA ARG A 742 23.58 12.17 -6.15
C ARG A 742 23.07 10.87 -5.55
N PHE A 743 23.81 9.81 -5.83
CA PHE A 743 23.47 8.44 -5.40
C PHE A 743 23.45 8.26 -3.88
N ASP A 744 24.25 9.03 -3.14
CA ASP A 744 24.28 9.08 -1.68
C ASP A 744 22.90 9.47 -1.12
N ILE A 745 22.38 10.63 -1.51
CA ILE A 745 21.08 11.15 -1.06
C ILE A 745 19.94 10.29 -1.61
N LYS A 746 20.07 9.79 -2.85
CA LYS A 746 19.10 8.88 -3.48
C LYS A 746 18.88 7.63 -2.64
N ARG A 747 19.96 6.97 -2.20
CA ARG A 747 19.88 5.74 -1.40
C ARG A 747 19.12 5.99 -0.09
N THR A 748 19.39 7.10 0.58
CA THR A 748 18.71 7.49 1.82
C THR A 748 17.24 7.79 1.61
N LYS A 749 16.90 8.60 0.59
CA LYS A 749 15.51 8.95 0.23
C LYS A 749 14.69 7.73 -0.21
N GLN A 750 15.30 6.82 -0.98
CA GLN A 750 14.65 5.56 -1.37
C GLN A 750 14.35 4.69 -0.13
N THR A 751 15.28 4.64 0.83
CA THR A 751 15.09 3.88 2.08
C THR A 751 13.97 4.48 2.92
N MET A 752 13.92 5.80 3.04
CA MET A 752 12.81 6.51 3.67
C MET A 752 11.47 6.19 3.00
N PHE A 753 11.41 6.23 1.67
CA PHE A 753 10.21 5.91 0.91
C PHE A 753 9.74 4.47 1.14
N ASP A 754 10.65 3.51 1.12
CA ASP A 754 10.33 2.11 1.38
C ASP A 754 9.85 1.88 2.82
N LEU A 755 10.46 2.55 3.81
CA LEU A 755 9.99 2.53 5.21
C LEU A 755 8.57 3.08 5.33
N MET A 756 8.25 4.18 4.65
CA MET A 756 6.89 4.72 4.61
C MET A 756 5.89 3.71 4.02
N ARG A 757 6.26 3.01 2.93
CA ARG A 757 5.43 1.97 2.32
C ARG A 757 5.19 0.78 3.25
N MET A 758 6.20 0.41 4.04
CA MET A 758 6.08 -0.62 5.06
C MET A 758 5.36 -0.15 6.34
N ARG A 759 4.93 1.12 6.40
CA ARG A 759 4.32 1.78 7.58
C ARG A 759 5.26 1.83 8.80
N LEU A 760 6.56 1.89 8.56
CA LEU A 760 7.64 1.96 9.56
C LEU A 760 8.10 3.40 9.77
N ASN A 761 7.17 4.36 9.82
CA ASN A 761 7.47 5.79 9.89
C ASN A 761 8.29 6.16 11.14
N SER A 762 8.16 5.41 12.23
CA SER A 762 8.92 5.62 13.47
C SER A 762 10.43 5.40 13.31
N PHE A 763 10.87 4.73 12.25
CA PHE A 763 12.28 4.43 11.98
C PHE A 763 12.91 5.40 10.97
N ILE A 764 12.17 6.44 10.57
CA ILE A 764 12.66 7.51 9.69
C ILE A 764 13.34 8.57 10.57
N THR A 765 14.58 8.30 10.94
CA THR A 765 15.45 9.22 11.71
C THR A 765 16.81 9.32 11.04
N ASP A 766 17.51 10.44 11.22
CA ASP A 766 18.86 10.64 10.65
C ASP A 766 19.85 9.58 11.16
N GLU A 767 19.67 9.11 12.39
CA GLU A 767 20.47 8.04 12.98
C GLU A 767 20.38 6.73 12.19
N TYR A 768 19.19 6.31 11.77
CA TYR A 768 18.98 5.05 11.05
C TYR A 768 19.15 5.18 9.53
N LEU A 769 18.80 6.34 8.98
CA LEU A 769 18.90 6.59 7.55
C LEU A 769 20.35 6.74 7.07
N ASN A 770 21.24 7.21 7.95
CA ASN A 770 22.68 7.32 7.66
C ASN A 770 23.47 6.05 8.03
N ASP A 771 22.92 5.19 8.89
CA ASP A 771 23.52 3.91 9.28
C ASP A 771 22.56 2.74 8.95
N PRO A 772 22.66 2.18 7.72
CA PRO A 772 21.78 1.10 7.29
C PRO A 772 22.00 -0.20 8.06
N ILE A 773 23.21 -0.45 8.61
CA ILE A 773 23.46 -1.63 9.44
C ILE A 773 22.67 -1.48 10.74
N LYS A 774 22.77 -0.32 11.40
CA LYS A 774 22.01 -0.02 12.61
C LYS A 774 20.50 -0.07 12.39
N LEU A 775 20.00 0.43 11.25
CA LEU A 775 18.59 0.27 10.87
C LEU A 775 18.20 -1.21 10.79
N ILE A 776 18.99 -2.02 10.07
CA ILE A 776 18.71 -3.46 9.92
C ILE A 776 18.74 -4.17 11.29
N THR A 777 19.73 -3.87 12.14
CA THR A 777 19.85 -4.42 13.49
C THR A 777 18.64 -4.08 14.35
N VAL A 778 18.21 -2.81 14.37
CA VAL A 778 17.03 -2.38 15.15
C VAL A 778 15.74 -3.01 14.62
N LEU A 779 15.60 -3.20 13.31
CA LEU A 779 14.42 -3.86 12.76
C LEU A 779 14.37 -5.34 13.12
N TYR A 780 15.51 -6.05 13.13
CA TYR A 780 15.61 -7.45 13.57
C TYR A 780 15.59 -7.63 15.10
N SER A 781 15.77 -6.58 15.90
CA SER A 781 15.65 -6.72 17.37
C SER A 781 14.19 -6.69 17.84
N LYS A 782 13.25 -6.21 17.01
CA LYS A 782 11.83 -6.09 17.37
C LYS A 782 11.05 -7.35 16.97
N ILE A 783 10.70 -8.17 17.96
CA ILE A 783 9.88 -9.38 17.75
C ILE A 783 8.52 -9.05 17.10
N ASP A 784 7.88 -7.92 17.46
CA ASP A 784 6.63 -7.48 16.83
C ASP A 784 6.76 -7.27 15.30
N LEU A 785 7.96 -6.90 14.83
CA LEU A 785 8.24 -6.79 13.40
C LEU A 785 8.46 -8.16 12.76
N HIS A 786 9.07 -9.11 13.48
CA HIS A 786 9.13 -10.51 13.04
C HIS A 786 7.73 -11.09 12.87
N GLU A 787 6.82 -10.76 13.80
CA GLU A 787 5.43 -11.18 13.77
C GLU A 787 4.63 -10.57 12.61
N SER A 788 4.81 -9.28 12.36
CA SER A 788 3.97 -8.50 11.43
C SER A 788 4.48 -8.52 9.99
N LEU A 789 5.80 -8.58 9.80
CA LEU A 789 6.44 -8.51 8.48
C LEU A 789 6.98 -9.86 8.01
N GLY A 790 7.41 -10.74 8.91
CA GLY A 790 7.91 -12.07 8.59
C GLY A 790 8.93 -12.05 7.44
N GLY A 791 8.68 -12.83 6.37
CA GLY A 791 9.57 -12.89 5.22
C GLY A 791 9.80 -11.56 4.48
N ARG A 792 8.87 -10.59 4.59
CA ARG A 792 9.04 -9.25 3.98
C ARG A 792 10.15 -8.47 4.66
N LEU A 793 10.38 -8.70 5.96
CA LEU A 793 11.47 -8.04 6.68
C LEU A 793 12.83 -8.47 6.14
N HIS A 794 13.03 -9.77 5.87
CA HIS A 794 14.26 -10.25 5.24
C HIS A 794 14.48 -9.67 3.85
N LYS A 795 13.42 -9.58 3.03
CA LYS A 795 13.50 -8.95 1.70
C LYS A 795 13.90 -7.49 1.81
N PHE A 796 13.27 -6.76 2.72
CA PHE A 796 13.58 -5.35 2.95
C PHE A 796 15.02 -5.15 3.43
N ALA A 797 15.46 -5.90 4.44
CA ALA A 797 16.84 -5.84 4.94
C ALA A 797 17.86 -6.15 3.84
N LYS A 798 17.59 -7.15 2.98
CA LYS A 798 18.43 -7.45 1.82
C LYS A 798 18.46 -6.27 0.83
N THR A 799 17.32 -5.69 0.50
CA THR A 799 17.23 -4.52 -0.38
C THR A 799 18.04 -3.33 0.17
N VAL A 800 17.95 -3.06 1.47
CA VAL A 800 18.73 -1.99 2.13
C VAL A 800 20.22 -2.33 2.10
N ALA A 801 20.63 -3.54 2.50
CA ALA A 801 22.04 -3.93 2.48
C ALA A 801 22.66 -3.80 1.07
N THR A 802 22.00 -4.38 0.06
CA THR A 802 22.46 -4.30 -1.35
C THR A 802 22.52 -2.86 -1.86
N ARG A 803 21.55 -2.01 -1.49
CA ARG A 803 21.52 -0.59 -1.88
C ARG A 803 22.74 0.19 -1.38
N PHE A 804 23.24 -0.15 -0.20
CA PHE A 804 24.40 0.51 0.39
C PHE A 804 25.71 -0.27 0.21
N GLY A 805 25.70 -1.40 -0.51
CA GLY A 805 26.90 -2.18 -0.83
C GLY A 805 27.38 -3.12 0.28
N TYR A 806 26.51 -3.45 1.24
CA TYR A 806 26.81 -4.42 2.30
C TYR A 806 26.42 -5.84 1.90
N ASP A 807 27.19 -6.83 2.34
CA ASP A 807 26.75 -8.22 2.31
C ASP A 807 25.74 -8.47 3.44
N ILE A 808 24.53 -8.84 3.06
CA ILE A 808 23.46 -9.16 4.01
C ILE A 808 23.84 -10.33 4.92
N PHE A 809 24.63 -11.30 4.44
CA PHE A 809 25.05 -12.44 5.25
C PHE A 809 25.97 -12.00 6.38
N GLU A 810 26.97 -11.15 6.11
CA GLU A 810 27.87 -10.61 7.13
C GLU A 810 27.13 -9.75 8.16
N VAL A 811 26.23 -8.87 7.71
CA VAL A 811 25.39 -8.06 8.61
C VAL A 811 24.52 -8.95 9.49
N GLN A 812 23.88 -9.96 8.91
CA GLN A 812 23.07 -10.92 9.66
C GLN A 812 23.91 -11.72 10.65
N ALA A 813 25.11 -12.15 10.29
CA ALA A 813 26.02 -12.86 11.17
C ALA A 813 26.41 -12.02 12.39
N GLN A 814 26.73 -10.74 12.19
CA GLN A 814 27.01 -9.80 13.29
C GLN A 814 25.81 -9.64 14.23
N ILE A 815 24.60 -9.52 13.68
CA ILE A 815 23.36 -9.41 14.45
C ILE A 815 23.08 -10.70 15.23
N VAL A 816 23.27 -11.87 14.61
CA VAL A 816 23.11 -13.17 15.30
C VAL A 816 24.12 -13.32 16.42
N THR A 817 25.39 -12.98 16.21
CA THR A 817 26.40 -12.90 17.28
C THR A 817 25.89 -12.04 18.42
N GLN A 818 25.48 -10.79 18.11
CA GLN A 818 24.96 -9.86 19.10
C GLN A 818 23.82 -10.48 19.90
N PHE A 819 22.81 -11.08 19.26
CA PHE A 819 21.69 -11.70 19.98
C PHE A 819 22.12 -12.88 20.84
N LEU A 820 23.08 -13.71 20.40
CA LEU A 820 23.57 -14.85 21.19
C LEU A 820 24.49 -14.43 22.34
N THR A 821 25.17 -13.27 22.22
CA THR A 821 26.07 -12.72 23.25
C THR A 821 25.43 -11.68 24.16
N GLU A 822 24.29 -11.09 23.77
CA GLU A 822 23.55 -10.15 24.59
C GLU A 822 23.10 -10.86 25.86
N GLU A 823 23.72 -10.49 26.99
CA GLU A 823 23.08 -10.60 28.28
C GLU A 823 21.94 -9.57 28.27
N GLU A 824 20.71 -10.00 27.93
CA GLU A 824 19.55 -9.26 28.42
C GLU A 824 19.65 -9.30 29.96
N ILE A 825 20.35 -8.31 30.54
CA ILE A 825 20.24 -7.94 31.95
C ILE A 825 18.84 -7.37 32.07
N ILE A 826 17.86 -8.25 32.06
CA ILE A 826 16.61 -7.95 32.69
C ILE A 826 16.97 -7.91 34.17
N GLU A 827 17.42 -6.75 34.66
CA GLU A 827 17.19 -6.35 36.05
C GLU A 827 15.67 -6.26 36.21
N TYR A 828 15.00 -7.40 36.19
CA TYR A 828 13.69 -7.53 36.76
C TYR A 828 13.99 -7.42 38.25
N LYS A 829 13.85 -6.22 38.79
CA LYS A 829 13.54 -6.01 40.21
C LYS A 829 12.02 -5.96 40.32
N PRO A 830 11.31 -7.10 40.29
CA PRO A 830 9.91 -7.10 40.66
C PRO A 830 9.84 -6.76 42.14
N THR A 831 9.22 -5.63 42.46
CA THR A 831 9.00 -5.18 43.83
C THR A 831 7.98 -6.03 44.60
N ARG A 832 7.45 -7.11 43.98
CA ARG A 832 6.82 -8.29 44.58
C ARG A 832 6.44 -9.23 43.44
N ILE A 833 7.17 -10.34 43.23
CA ILE A 833 6.77 -11.38 42.27
C ILE A 833 5.51 -12.03 42.83
N THR A 834 4.39 -11.88 42.14
CA THR A 834 3.26 -12.82 42.34
C THR A 834 3.57 -14.11 41.59
N ILE A 835 3.07 -15.27 42.04
CA ILE A 835 3.32 -16.59 41.39
C ILE A 835 2.88 -16.60 39.91
N PHE A 836 2.11 -15.59 39.48
CA PHE A 836 1.59 -15.43 38.14
C PHE A 836 2.44 -14.60 37.17
N GLU A 837 3.57 -14.04 37.60
CA GLU A 837 4.49 -13.30 36.72
C GLU A 837 5.52 -14.24 36.08
N TYR A 838 5.26 -14.67 34.85
CA TYR A 838 6.20 -15.46 34.06
C TYR A 838 7.42 -14.60 33.66
N PRO A 839 8.67 -15.05 33.90
CA PRO A 839 9.82 -14.39 33.30
C PRO A 839 9.72 -14.53 31.78
N PRO A 840 10.01 -13.46 31.00
CA PRO A 840 10.08 -13.58 29.55
C PRO A 840 11.19 -14.58 29.20
N GLU A 841 10.84 -15.63 28.44
CA GLU A 841 11.82 -16.53 27.82
C GLU A 841 12.83 -15.71 27.01
N PRO A 842 14.10 -16.18 26.86
CA PRO A 842 15.13 -15.40 26.18
C PRO A 842 14.71 -15.11 24.74
N GLN A 843 14.26 -13.88 24.53
CA GLN A 843 13.84 -13.33 23.24
C GLN A 843 14.97 -13.45 22.20
N ASN A 844 16.21 -13.45 22.67
CA ASN A 844 17.44 -13.56 21.91
C ASN A 844 17.52 -14.81 21.03
N MET A 845 17.15 -15.98 21.54
CA MET A 845 17.16 -17.21 20.74
C MET A 845 16.13 -17.13 19.60
N GLN A 846 14.95 -16.59 19.88
CA GLN A 846 13.90 -16.41 18.86
C GLN A 846 14.32 -15.39 17.80
N ARG A 847 14.99 -14.31 18.20
CA ARG A 847 15.56 -13.30 17.29
C ARG A 847 16.65 -13.92 16.40
N ALA A 848 17.56 -14.71 16.97
CA ALA A 848 18.61 -15.41 16.22
C ALA A 848 18.02 -16.42 15.21
N LEU A 849 17.08 -17.26 15.66
CA LEU A 849 16.43 -18.27 14.82
C LEU A 849 15.61 -17.67 13.67
N PHE A 850 15.05 -16.47 13.86
CA PHE A 850 14.38 -15.76 12.78
C PHE A 850 15.31 -15.52 11.58
N ILE A 851 16.59 -15.21 11.84
CA ILE A 851 17.62 -15.02 10.82
C ILE A 851 18.17 -16.37 10.34
N LEU A 852 18.61 -17.23 11.26
CA LEU A 852 19.30 -18.48 10.94
C LEU A 852 18.44 -19.43 10.07
N ARG A 853 17.12 -19.50 10.32
CA ARG A 853 16.21 -20.33 9.51
C ARG A 853 16.03 -19.84 8.07
N LYS A 854 16.50 -18.62 7.75
CA LYS A 854 16.48 -18.09 6.39
C LYS A 854 17.75 -18.44 5.60
N TRP A 855 18.84 -18.78 6.29
CA TRP A 855 20.09 -19.20 5.66
C TRP A 855 19.97 -20.60 5.04
N LYS A 856 20.94 -20.95 4.19
CA LYS A 856 21.11 -22.34 3.79
C LYS A 856 21.53 -23.14 5.04
N VAL A 857 21.00 -24.35 5.18
CA VAL A 857 21.22 -25.21 6.36
C VAL A 857 22.71 -25.38 6.62
N ASP A 858 23.49 -25.80 5.62
CA ASP A 858 24.94 -25.98 5.73
C ASP A 858 25.66 -24.70 6.19
N SER A 859 25.30 -23.55 5.63
CA SER A 859 25.91 -22.26 6.00
C SER A 859 25.58 -21.84 7.44
N ALA A 860 24.37 -22.16 7.92
CA ALA A 860 24.00 -21.91 9.31
C ALA A 860 24.71 -22.86 10.27
N ILE A 861 24.83 -24.14 9.91
CA ILE A 861 25.56 -25.14 10.69
C ILE A 861 27.04 -24.76 10.79
N ASP A 862 27.69 -24.47 9.66
CA ASP A 862 29.11 -24.05 9.62
C ASP A 862 29.38 -22.82 10.49
N TRP A 863 28.46 -21.86 10.49
CA TRP A 863 28.58 -20.65 11.30
C TRP A 863 28.39 -20.95 12.79
N LEU A 864 27.37 -21.74 13.13
CA LEU A 864 27.08 -22.13 14.52
C LEU A 864 28.21 -22.99 15.10
N ALA A 865 28.78 -23.92 14.33
CA ALA A 865 29.93 -24.72 14.73
C ALA A 865 31.12 -23.81 15.09
N LYS A 866 31.49 -22.87 14.22
CA LYS A 866 32.57 -21.89 14.49
C LYS A 866 32.28 -21.01 15.72
N PHE A 867 31.02 -20.62 15.91
CA PHE A 867 30.61 -19.84 17.08
C PHE A 867 30.73 -20.66 18.38
N VAL A 868 30.35 -21.93 18.34
CA VAL A 868 30.44 -22.86 19.48
C VAL A 868 31.89 -23.27 19.75
N GLU A 869 32.77 -23.35 18.75
CA GLU A 869 34.19 -23.68 18.94
C GLU A 869 35.01 -22.51 19.52
N ASN A 870 34.55 -21.27 19.34
CA ASN A 870 35.28 -20.08 19.80
C ASN A 870 35.29 -19.99 21.34
N PRO A 871 36.45 -20.14 22.00
CA PRO A 871 36.54 -20.11 23.47
C PRO A 871 36.34 -18.73 24.08
N ASN A 872 36.37 -17.65 23.27
CA ASN A 872 36.06 -16.30 23.75
C ASN A 872 34.57 -16.08 24.01
N ASN A 873 33.70 -16.96 23.49
CA ASN A 873 32.28 -16.92 23.77
C ASN A 873 32.01 -17.63 25.10
N SER A 874 31.13 -17.06 25.93
CA SER A 874 30.70 -17.66 27.19
C SER A 874 30.01 -19.02 26.95
N TYR A 875 30.02 -19.90 27.96
CA TYR A 875 29.31 -21.17 27.87
C TYR A 875 27.80 -20.95 27.66
N PHE A 876 27.22 -19.91 28.25
CA PHE A 876 25.81 -19.56 28.05
C PHE A 876 25.50 -19.16 26.60
N SER A 877 26.35 -18.33 25.96
CA SER A 877 26.16 -17.99 24.55
C SER A 877 26.33 -19.19 23.63
N ARG A 878 27.30 -20.05 23.94
CA ARG A 878 27.55 -21.30 23.20
C ARG A 878 26.38 -22.28 23.36
N SER A 879 25.78 -22.39 24.54
CA SER A 879 24.60 -23.25 24.76
C SER A 879 23.37 -22.76 24.00
N LEU A 880 23.14 -21.43 23.93
CA LEU A 880 22.09 -20.85 23.07
C LEU A 880 22.33 -21.13 21.58
N ALA A 881 23.59 -21.07 21.13
CA ALA A 881 23.96 -21.40 19.76
C ALA A 881 23.70 -22.89 19.45
N ILE A 882 24.05 -23.80 20.37
CA ILE A 882 23.77 -25.24 20.23
C ILE A 882 22.25 -25.48 20.15
N GLN A 883 21.46 -24.83 21.00
CA GLN A 883 19.99 -24.91 20.94
C GLN A 883 19.44 -24.45 19.58
N CYS A 884 20.04 -23.41 18.99
CA CYS A 884 19.71 -22.98 17.63
C CYS A 884 20.15 -24.02 16.58
N TRP A 885 21.33 -24.60 16.74
CA TRP A 885 21.89 -25.65 15.88
C TRP A 885 20.96 -26.86 15.86
N THR A 886 20.54 -27.37 17.02
CA THR A 886 19.56 -28.46 17.14
C THR A 886 18.28 -28.17 16.36
N SER A 887 17.78 -26.94 16.39
CA SER A 887 16.57 -26.56 15.64
C SER A 887 16.79 -26.44 14.13
N VAL A 888 17.98 -26.10 13.66
CA VAL A 888 18.28 -25.86 12.23
C VAL A 888 18.72 -27.15 11.53
N SER A 889 19.42 -28.04 12.25
CA SER A 889 19.96 -29.31 11.78
C SER A 889 19.04 -30.51 12.00
N ASP A 890 17.82 -30.30 12.51
CA ASP A 890 16.91 -31.38 12.89
C ASP A 890 17.48 -32.35 13.94
N GLY A 891 18.36 -31.84 14.81
CA GLY A 891 19.01 -32.59 15.88
C GLY A 891 20.33 -33.23 15.48
N ASP A 892 20.80 -33.02 14.24
CA ASP A 892 22.09 -33.51 13.75
C ASP A 892 23.23 -32.60 14.25
N VAL A 893 23.64 -32.85 15.49
CA VAL A 893 24.75 -32.18 16.18
C VAL A 893 25.86 -33.22 16.40
N PRO A 894 27.15 -32.89 16.19
CA PRO A 894 28.26 -33.83 16.39
C PRO A 894 28.27 -34.42 17.80
N GLU A 895 28.66 -35.70 17.91
CA GLU A 895 28.67 -36.43 19.20
C GLU A 895 29.60 -35.77 20.23
N GLU A 896 30.62 -35.02 19.80
CA GLU A 896 31.53 -34.30 20.68
C GLU A 896 30.88 -33.06 21.35
N VAL A 897 29.74 -32.60 20.83
CA VAL A 897 29.01 -31.43 21.34
C VAL A 897 27.78 -31.90 22.11
N ASP A 898 27.93 -32.09 23.42
CA ASP A 898 26.83 -32.43 24.32
C ASP A 898 26.05 -31.16 24.75
N PRO A 899 24.79 -30.95 24.29
CA PRO A 899 24.02 -29.77 24.65
C PRO A 899 23.78 -29.63 26.16
N ALA A 900 23.67 -30.73 26.90
CA ALA A 900 23.42 -30.70 28.33
C ALA A 900 24.65 -30.18 29.07
N VAL A 901 25.85 -30.63 28.70
CA VAL A 901 27.11 -30.12 29.28
C VAL A 901 27.22 -28.60 29.08
N PHE A 902 27.00 -28.12 27.86
CA PHE A 902 27.04 -26.69 27.57
C PHE A 902 25.96 -25.90 28.32
N TYR A 903 24.74 -26.43 28.39
CA TYR A 903 23.65 -25.83 29.14
C TYR A 903 24.02 -25.67 30.62
N PHE A 904 24.44 -26.76 31.28
CA PHE A 904 24.75 -26.71 32.71
C PHE A 904 25.97 -25.83 33.00
N LYS A 905 27.03 -25.90 32.19
CA LYS A 905 28.19 -24.99 32.33
C LYS A 905 27.79 -23.52 32.15
N GLY A 906 26.95 -23.21 31.17
CA GLY A 906 26.46 -21.85 30.94
C GLY A 906 25.58 -21.34 32.08
N MET A 907 24.77 -22.21 32.69
CA MET A 907 23.96 -21.84 33.85
C MET A 907 24.78 -21.66 35.13
N ILE A 908 25.87 -22.44 35.31
CA ILE A 908 26.85 -22.26 36.40
C ILE A 908 27.57 -20.91 36.23
N GLU A 909 28.08 -20.64 35.02
CA GLU A 909 28.74 -19.38 34.67
C GLU A 909 27.84 -18.17 34.95
N LYS A 910 26.54 -18.25 34.59
CA LYS A 910 25.54 -17.21 34.87
C LYS A 910 25.28 -17.00 36.36
N SER A 911 25.55 -18.00 37.20
CA SER A 911 25.49 -17.87 38.67
C SER A 911 26.74 -17.24 39.28
N SER A 912 27.65 -16.70 38.45
CA SER A 912 28.93 -16.12 38.84
C SER A 912 29.90 -17.13 39.48
N VAL A 913 29.75 -18.42 39.13
CA VAL A 913 30.65 -19.50 39.52
C VAL A 913 31.41 -19.97 38.30
N GLU A 914 32.71 -20.20 38.43
CA GLU A 914 33.52 -20.74 37.34
C GLU A 914 33.11 -22.21 37.08
N PRO A 915 32.68 -22.56 35.86
CA PRO A 915 32.24 -23.91 35.54
C PRO A 915 33.43 -24.89 35.56
N PRO A 916 33.29 -26.08 36.17
CA PRO A 916 34.37 -27.06 36.23
C PRO A 916 34.64 -27.68 34.86
N GLU A 917 35.80 -28.34 34.70
CA GLU A 917 36.11 -29.12 33.50
C GLU A 917 35.07 -30.24 33.29
N GLU A 918 34.70 -30.94 34.35
CA GLU A 918 33.63 -31.94 34.40
C GLU A 918 32.62 -31.60 35.49
N ILE A 919 31.33 -31.69 35.19
CA ILE A 919 30.26 -31.46 36.16
C ILE A 919 29.94 -32.79 36.85
N THR A 920 30.38 -32.97 38.09
CA THR A 920 30.07 -34.16 38.91
C THR A 920 28.90 -33.91 39.86
N ASP A 921 28.31 -34.99 40.36
CA ASP A 921 27.28 -34.95 41.39
C ASP A 921 27.78 -34.23 42.66
N GLU A 922 29.02 -34.50 43.10
CA GLU A 922 29.61 -33.84 44.28
C GLU A 922 29.74 -32.33 44.10
N PHE A 923 30.12 -31.86 42.91
CA PHE A 923 30.19 -30.43 42.62
C PHE A 923 28.79 -29.79 42.74
N MET A 924 27.77 -30.45 42.20
CA MET A 924 26.39 -29.99 42.28
C MET A 924 25.88 -29.99 43.73
N TYR A 925 26.26 -30.95 44.57
CA TYR A 925 25.96 -30.95 46.00
C TYR A 925 26.63 -29.78 46.74
N GLN A 926 27.90 -29.48 46.43
CA GLN A 926 28.60 -28.32 46.99
C GLN A 926 27.91 -26.99 46.62
N LEU A 927 27.42 -26.86 45.39
CA LEU A 927 26.63 -25.69 44.97
C LEU A 927 25.34 -25.52 45.78
N VAL A 928 24.63 -26.62 46.08
CA VAL A 928 23.45 -26.59 46.96
C VAL A 928 23.83 -26.23 48.40
N ASP A 929 24.98 -26.69 48.89
CA ASP A 929 25.48 -26.36 50.23
C ASP A 929 25.77 -24.87 50.42
N GLN A 930 26.13 -24.16 49.35
CA GLN A 930 26.27 -22.70 49.35
C GLN A 930 24.94 -21.95 49.50
N GLY A 931 23.80 -22.64 49.33
CA GLY A 931 22.46 -22.13 49.66
C GLY A 931 21.89 -21.06 48.72
N GLY A 932 22.51 -20.81 47.57
CA GLY A 932 22.03 -19.85 46.58
C GLY A 932 20.77 -20.33 45.85
N VAL A 933 19.78 -19.44 45.64
CA VAL A 933 18.54 -19.76 44.89
C VAL A 933 18.86 -20.23 43.46
N ALA A 934 19.79 -19.55 42.77
CA ALA A 934 20.21 -19.94 41.42
C ALA A 934 20.85 -21.34 41.38
N HIS A 935 21.68 -21.67 42.36
CA HIS A 935 22.31 -22.98 42.49
C HIS A 935 21.28 -24.08 42.75
N CYS A 936 20.29 -23.81 43.61
CA CYS A 936 19.22 -24.77 43.89
C CYS A 936 18.34 -25.02 42.65
N LYS A 937 18.02 -23.98 41.86
CA LYS A 937 17.29 -24.15 40.58
C LYS A 937 18.06 -25.04 39.62
N LEU A 938 19.33 -24.70 39.41
CA LEU A 938 20.25 -25.46 38.57
C LEU A 938 20.34 -26.92 39.01
N PHE A 939 20.43 -27.17 40.31
CA PHE A 939 20.46 -28.51 40.87
C PHE A 939 19.18 -29.30 40.59
N ILE A 940 18.00 -28.69 40.75
CA ILE A 940 16.73 -29.38 40.46
C ILE A 940 16.61 -29.72 38.97
N GLU A 941 17.06 -28.85 38.07
CA GLU A 941 17.13 -29.16 36.63
C GLU A 941 18.10 -30.31 36.34
N TYR A 942 19.28 -30.30 36.98
CA TYR A 942 20.29 -31.36 36.87
C TYR A 942 19.78 -32.71 37.37
N VAL A 943 19.14 -32.74 38.55
CA VAL A 943 18.49 -33.94 39.11
C VAL A 943 17.43 -34.48 38.17
N THR A 944 16.63 -33.59 37.56
CA THR A 944 15.56 -33.99 36.64
C THR A 944 16.14 -34.62 35.37
N TYR A 945 17.23 -34.05 34.83
CA TYR A 945 17.93 -34.52 33.64
C TYR A 945 18.65 -35.85 33.86
N TYR A 946 19.55 -35.91 34.84
CA TYR A 946 20.37 -37.10 35.14
C TYR A 946 19.66 -38.15 36.01
N HIS A 947 18.40 -37.92 36.37
CA HIS A 947 17.56 -38.81 37.19
C HIS A 947 18.21 -39.19 38.54
N LEU A 948 18.85 -38.24 39.21
CA LEU A 948 19.54 -38.49 40.48
C LEU A 948 18.58 -38.90 41.61
N GLU A 949 18.95 -39.92 42.38
CA GLU A 949 18.17 -40.44 43.51
C GLU A 949 18.75 -40.01 44.88
N ASN A 950 19.05 -38.72 45.07
CA ASN A 950 19.55 -38.18 46.35
C ASN A 950 18.49 -37.33 47.07
N ASP A 951 17.57 -38.02 47.77
CA ASP A 951 16.44 -37.38 48.47
C ASP A 951 16.87 -36.33 49.51
N GLU A 952 18.08 -36.41 50.09
CA GLU A 952 18.58 -35.45 51.09
C GLU A 952 18.86 -34.08 50.46
N TYR A 953 19.68 -34.04 49.41
CA TYR A 953 20.04 -32.81 48.71
C TYR A 953 18.87 -32.24 47.91
N ILE A 954 18.02 -33.10 47.33
CA ILE A 954 16.76 -32.68 46.68
C ILE A 954 15.87 -31.98 47.70
N LEU A 955 15.67 -32.57 48.88
CA LEU A 955 14.87 -31.95 49.94
C LEU A 955 15.48 -30.62 50.42
N LYS A 956 16.81 -30.53 50.50
CA LYS A 956 17.51 -29.30 50.87
C LYS A 956 17.27 -28.19 49.84
N ALA A 957 17.46 -28.46 48.56
CA ALA A 957 17.24 -27.50 47.47
C ALA A 957 15.75 -27.07 47.40
N LEU A 958 14.83 -28.02 47.47
CA LEU A 958 13.38 -27.74 47.43
C LEU A 958 12.93 -26.83 48.57
N LYS A 959 13.45 -27.01 49.79
CA LYS A 959 13.11 -26.14 50.94
C LYS A 959 13.58 -24.69 50.77
N ILE A 960 14.73 -24.48 50.12
CA ILE A 960 15.25 -23.14 49.83
C ILE A 960 14.34 -22.46 48.78
N LEU A 961 13.96 -23.22 47.75
CA LEU A 961 13.12 -22.72 46.66
C LEU A 961 11.64 -22.53 47.06
N GLU A 962 11.12 -23.30 48.03
CA GLU A 962 9.71 -23.28 48.48
C GLU A 962 9.23 -21.87 48.86
N SER A 963 10.11 -21.05 49.44
CA SER A 963 9.76 -19.71 49.94
C SER A 963 9.99 -18.59 48.93
N THR A 964 10.70 -18.85 47.83
CA THR A 964 11.21 -17.82 46.92
C THR A 964 10.79 -18.02 45.46
N GLU A 965 10.53 -19.27 45.04
CA GLU A 965 10.49 -19.65 43.62
C GLU A 965 9.40 -20.70 43.33
N THR A 966 8.21 -20.50 43.88
CA THR A 966 7.08 -21.44 43.80
C THR A 966 6.64 -21.77 42.37
N LEU A 967 6.70 -20.80 41.44
CA LEU A 967 6.36 -21.04 40.02
C LEU A 967 7.35 -21.98 39.34
N PHE A 968 8.66 -21.76 39.55
CA PHE A 968 9.70 -22.65 39.05
C PHE A 968 9.50 -24.06 39.61
N LEU A 969 9.26 -24.17 40.93
CA LEU A 969 9.01 -25.47 41.56
C LEU A 969 7.78 -26.16 41.00
N LEU A 970 6.69 -25.45 40.71
CA LEU A 970 5.50 -26.06 40.12
C LEU A 970 5.85 -26.78 38.81
N GLN A 971 6.63 -26.14 37.94
CA GLN A 971 7.04 -26.70 36.66
C GLN A 971 8.09 -27.80 36.82
N ALA A 972 9.11 -27.56 37.65
CA ALA A 972 10.19 -28.50 37.88
C ALA A 972 9.71 -29.78 38.57
N MET A 973 8.80 -29.68 39.54
CA MET A 973 8.25 -30.85 40.23
C MET A 973 7.36 -31.69 39.33
N ILE A 974 6.61 -31.10 38.39
CA ILE A 974 5.88 -31.87 37.37
C ILE A 974 6.84 -32.79 36.62
N LEU A 975 7.98 -32.25 36.18
CA LEU A 975 9.00 -33.01 35.46
C LEU A 975 9.69 -34.04 36.38
N LEU A 976 10.03 -33.65 37.60
CA LEU A 976 10.65 -34.52 38.59
C LEU A 976 9.81 -35.77 38.89
N PHE A 977 8.51 -35.62 39.16
CA PHE A 977 7.61 -36.75 39.40
C PHE A 977 7.24 -37.54 38.14
N PHE A 978 7.30 -36.91 36.96
CA PHE A 978 7.05 -37.58 35.69
C PHE A 978 8.20 -38.50 35.28
N TYR A 979 9.43 -38.00 35.33
CA TYR A 979 10.63 -38.73 34.89
C TYR A 979 11.22 -39.61 36.00
N ASN A 980 11.12 -39.19 37.26
CA ASN A 980 11.65 -39.94 38.39
C ASN A 980 10.54 -40.37 39.37
N PRO A 981 9.73 -41.37 39.01
CA PRO A 981 8.61 -41.84 39.85
C PRO A 981 9.08 -42.52 41.15
N VAL A 982 10.40 -42.65 41.36
CA VAL A 982 11.05 -43.36 42.46
C VAL A 982 11.21 -42.51 43.73
N HIS A 983 10.96 -41.19 43.68
CA HIS A 983 10.99 -40.35 44.89
C HIS A 983 9.89 -40.76 45.87
N LYS A 984 10.28 -41.64 46.80
CA LYS A 984 9.43 -42.24 47.84
C LYS A 984 9.33 -41.36 49.08
N SER A 985 10.11 -40.26 49.15
CA SER A 985 10.14 -39.38 50.32
C SER A 985 8.81 -38.68 50.53
N PRO A 986 8.09 -38.98 51.65
CA PRO A 986 6.86 -38.27 51.98
C PRO A 986 7.08 -36.76 52.18
N LYS A 987 8.32 -36.34 52.51
CA LYS A 987 8.67 -34.93 52.70
C LYS A 987 8.75 -34.16 51.39
N ILE A 988 9.30 -34.77 50.34
CA ILE A 988 9.34 -34.18 48.99
C ILE A 988 7.91 -34.05 48.44
N PHE A 989 7.09 -35.08 48.63
CA PHE A 989 5.68 -35.05 48.25
C PHE A 989 4.88 -33.99 49.04
N GLU A 990 5.21 -33.75 50.32
CA GLU A 990 4.57 -32.68 51.09
C GLU A 990 4.91 -31.28 50.56
N ILE A 991 6.15 -31.05 50.11
CA ILE A 991 6.53 -29.80 49.44
C ILE A 991 5.76 -29.65 48.12
N PHE A 992 5.59 -30.73 47.37
CA PHE A 992 4.81 -30.72 46.14
C PHE A 992 3.36 -30.27 46.39
N ILE A 993 2.70 -30.82 47.41
CA ILE A 993 1.34 -30.41 47.78
C ILE A 993 1.31 -28.92 48.11
N LYS A 994 2.29 -28.39 48.85
CA LYS A 994 2.34 -26.96 49.15
C LYS A 994 2.54 -26.09 47.90
N VAL A 995 3.42 -26.50 46.99
CA VAL A 995 3.70 -25.79 45.73
C VAL A 995 2.45 -25.71 44.85
N ILE A 996 1.71 -26.80 44.66
CA ILE A 996 0.44 -26.77 43.91
C ILE A 996 -0.67 -26.00 44.64
N SER A 997 -0.61 -25.92 45.96
CA SER A 997 -1.62 -25.23 46.77
C SER A 997 -1.46 -23.72 46.74
N ALA A 998 -0.23 -23.21 46.59
CA ALA A 998 0.08 -21.80 46.69
C ALA A 998 -0.65 -20.92 45.64
N PRO A 999 -0.68 -21.25 44.33
CA PRO A 999 -1.47 -20.46 43.39
C PRO A 999 -2.97 -20.52 43.68
N ILE A 1000 -3.49 -21.67 44.12
CA ILE A 1000 -4.92 -21.81 44.49
C ILE A 1000 -5.25 -20.92 45.70
N ALA A 1001 -4.37 -20.88 46.69
CA ALA A 1001 -4.51 -20.00 47.86
C ALA A 1001 -4.51 -18.52 47.42
N GLU A 1002 -3.64 -18.10 46.50
CA GLU A 1002 -3.64 -16.74 45.97
C GLU A 1002 -4.96 -16.36 45.28
N VAL A 1003 -5.57 -17.28 44.52
CA VAL A 1003 -6.90 -17.09 43.92
C VAL A 1003 -7.97 -16.91 45.01
N ILE A 1004 -7.96 -17.76 46.04
CA ILE A 1004 -8.92 -17.70 47.15
C ILE A 1004 -8.80 -16.39 47.93
N PHE A 1005 -7.59 -15.86 48.13
CA PHE A 1005 -7.41 -14.60 48.87
C PHE A 1005 -7.60 -13.34 48.03
N LYS A 1006 -7.89 -13.46 46.72
CA LYS A 1006 -8.04 -12.33 45.78
C LYS A 1006 -6.93 -11.30 45.93
N HIS A 1007 -5.67 -11.75 45.97
CA HIS A 1007 -4.55 -10.80 45.93
C HIS A 1007 -4.72 -9.84 44.73
N GLU A 1008 -4.43 -8.55 44.93
CA GLU A 1008 -4.80 -7.42 44.05
C GLU A 1008 -4.47 -7.60 42.56
N ASN A 1009 -3.63 -8.58 42.21
CA ASN A 1009 -3.18 -8.85 40.86
C ASN A 1009 -3.92 -9.97 40.13
N PHE A 1010 -4.69 -10.86 40.80
CA PHE A 1010 -5.37 -11.99 40.14
C PHE A 1010 -6.60 -11.57 39.34
N LEU A 1011 -6.55 -11.77 38.01
CA LEU A 1011 -7.66 -11.58 37.09
C LEU A 1011 -7.92 -12.91 36.34
N PRO A 1012 -9.12 -13.51 36.45
CA PRO A 1012 -9.45 -14.82 35.85
C PRO A 1012 -9.24 -14.92 34.33
N ALA A 1013 -9.09 -13.78 33.64
CA ALA A 1013 -8.93 -13.69 32.20
C ALA A 1013 -7.49 -13.38 31.72
N LYS A 1014 -6.52 -13.19 32.63
CA LYS A 1014 -5.12 -12.96 32.24
C LYS A 1014 -4.48 -14.27 31.78
N THR A 1015 -3.88 -14.27 30.59
CA THR A 1015 -3.24 -15.44 29.95
C THR A 1015 -2.20 -16.12 30.86
N GLN A 1016 -1.39 -15.33 31.57
CA GLN A 1016 -0.37 -15.84 32.49
C GLN A 1016 -0.98 -16.61 33.67
N HIS A 1017 -2.14 -16.17 34.16
CA HIS A 1017 -2.80 -16.83 35.29
C HIS A 1017 -3.39 -18.17 34.88
N ILE A 1018 -4.00 -18.19 33.69
CA ILE A 1018 -4.50 -19.41 33.07
C ILE A 1018 -3.36 -20.41 32.84
N ALA A 1019 -2.15 -19.95 32.49
CA ALA A 1019 -0.98 -20.80 32.34
C ALA A 1019 -0.60 -21.50 33.66
N VAL A 1020 -0.47 -20.75 34.77
CA VAL A 1020 -0.17 -21.33 36.10
C VAL A 1020 -1.26 -22.31 36.54
N ILE A 1021 -2.54 -21.96 36.37
CA ILE A 1021 -3.65 -22.85 36.69
C ILE A 1021 -3.60 -24.16 35.88
N ARG A 1022 -3.16 -24.10 34.62
CA ARG A 1022 -2.98 -25.30 33.79
C ARG A 1022 -1.79 -26.15 34.20
N ASP A 1023 -0.71 -25.55 34.67
CA ASP A 1023 0.40 -26.29 35.28
C ASP A 1023 -0.09 -27.09 36.49
N ILE A 1024 -0.96 -26.51 37.33
CA ILE A 1024 -1.59 -27.23 38.45
C ILE A 1024 -2.42 -28.42 37.95
N PHE A 1025 -3.22 -28.23 36.89
CA PHE A 1025 -3.99 -29.34 36.32
C PHE A 1025 -3.10 -30.46 35.76
N ASN A 1026 -1.98 -30.11 35.13
CA ASN A 1026 -1.00 -31.09 34.68
C ASN A 1026 -0.37 -31.81 35.88
N ALA A 1027 0.02 -31.09 36.92
CA ALA A 1027 0.60 -31.64 38.14
C ALA A 1027 -0.35 -32.65 38.81
N ILE A 1028 -1.63 -32.28 38.99
CA ILE A 1028 -2.64 -33.16 39.56
C ILE A 1028 -2.91 -34.36 38.65
N SER A 1029 -3.00 -34.15 37.34
CA SER A 1029 -3.28 -35.20 36.37
C SER A 1029 -2.17 -36.23 36.27
N LEU A 1030 -0.91 -35.80 36.39
CA LEU A 1030 0.28 -36.65 36.25
C LEU A 1030 0.72 -37.27 37.58
N SER A 1031 0.21 -36.78 38.71
CA SER A 1031 0.55 -37.30 40.03
C SER A 1031 0.14 -38.77 40.14
N ARG A 1032 1.14 -39.63 40.38
CA ARG A 1032 0.93 -41.06 40.68
C ARG A 1032 0.50 -41.32 42.12
N TYR A 1033 0.62 -40.31 42.98
CA TYR A 1033 0.25 -40.38 44.39
C TYR A 1033 -1.07 -39.61 44.63
N PRO A 1034 -1.94 -40.10 45.53
CA PRO A 1034 -3.19 -39.42 45.86
C PRO A 1034 -2.92 -38.12 46.62
N ILE A 1035 -3.47 -37.02 46.11
CA ILE A 1035 -3.46 -35.72 46.76
C ILE A 1035 -4.82 -35.58 47.46
N ASN A 1036 -4.86 -35.72 48.78
CA ASN A 1036 -6.12 -35.74 49.54
C ASN A 1036 -6.49 -34.38 50.17
N TYR A 1037 -5.55 -33.44 50.16
CA TYR A 1037 -5.73 -32.09 50.72
C TYR A 1037 -4.83 -31.09 50.00
N LEU A 1038 -5.16 -29.82 50.18
CA LEU A 1038 -4.32 -28.68 49.79
C LEU A 1038 -4.05 -27.79 51.00
N TYR A 1039 -2.97 -27.02 50.94
CA TYR A 1039 -2.59 -26.03 51.95
C TYR A 1039 -3.19 -24.66 51.65
N ILE A 1040 -4.23 -24.26 52.37
CA ILE A 1040 -4.79 -22.91 52.29
C ILE A 1040 -4.45 -22.18 53.60
N ASN A 1041 -3.74 -21.06 53.53
CA ASN A 1041 -3.23 -20.33 54.70
C ASN A 1041 -2.49 -21.24 55.71
N ASN A 1042 -1.59 -22.09 55.22
CA ASN A 1042 -0.85 -23.08 56.00
C ASN A 1042 -1.72 -24.13 56.75
N THR A 1043 -3.00 -24.25 56.41
CA THR A 1043 -3.91 -25.27 56.96
C THR A 1043 -4.26 -26.31 55.90
N LYS A 1044 -4.38 -27.58 56.31
CA LYS A 1044 -4.81 -28.67 55.43
C LYS A 1044 -6.32 -28.58 55.19
N CYS A 1045 -6.73 -28.34 53.96
CA CYS A 1045 -8.13 -28.26 53.54
C CYS A 1045 -8.46 -29.43 52.60
N SER A 1046 -9.65 -30.03 52.79
CA SER A 1046 -10.19 -31.02 51.84
C SER A 1046 -10.55 -30.37 50.51
N TRP A 1047 -10.67 -31.19 49.46
CA TRP A 1047 -11.09 -30.72 48.14
C TRP A 1047 -12.48 -30.06 48.14
N GLY A 1048 -13.45 -30.57 48.91
CA GLY A 1048 -14.75 -29.93 49.07
C GLY A 1048 -14.67 -28.52 49.65
N ASN A 1049 -13.91 -28.34 50.73
CA ASN A 1049 -13.70 -27.02 51.35
C ASN A 1049 -12.99 -26.05 50.39
N VAL A 1050 -12.00 -26.53 49.64
CA VAL A 1050 -11.31 -25.72 48.61
C VAL A 1050 -12.28 -25.31 47.51
N ALA A 1051 -13.12 -26.23 47.03
CA ALA A 1051 -14.14 -25.93 46.03
C ALA A 1051 -15.15 -24.89 46.55
N GLU A 1052 -15.60 -25.02 47.80
CA GLU A 1052 -16.47 -24.03 48.43
C GLU A 1052 -15.84 -22.64 48.49
N MET A 1053 -14.57 -22.56 48.91
CA MET A 1053 -13.81 -21.30 48.95
C MET A 1053 -13.66 -20.68 47.56
N LEU A 1054 -13.35 -21.48 46.53
CA LEU A 1054 -13.23 -21.04 45.14
C LEU A 1054 -14.57 -20.53 44.58
N CYS A 1055 -15.67 -21.21 44.87
CA CYS A 1055 -17.02 -20.78 44.52
C CYS A 1055 -17.36 -19.42 45.18
N LYS A 1056 -17.07 -19.27 46.49
CA LYS A 1056 -17.28 -18.01 47.23
C LYS A 1056 -16.51 -16.82 46.66
N VAL A 1057 -15.32 -17.05 46.09
CA VAL A 1057 -14.54 -15.97 45.46
C VAL A 1057 -14.91 -15.71 44.00
N GLY A 1058 -15.88 -16.45 43.44
CA GLY A 1058 -16.36 -16.28 42.06
C GLY A 1058 -15.55 -17.04 41.02
N SER A 1059 -14.90 -18.15 41.41
CA SER A 1059 -14.17 -19.05 40.49
C SER A 1059 -14.74 -20.49 40.46
N PRO A 1060 -16.06 -20.69 40.27
CA PRO A 1060 -16.67 -22.03 40.27
C PRO A 1060 -16.21 -22.92 39.11
N ALA A 1061 -15.92 -22.33 37.94
CA ALA A 1061 -15.34 -23.07 36.82
C ALA A 1061 -13.98 -23.70 37.17
N LEU A 1062 -13.14 -22.98 37.93
CA LEU A 1062 -11.87 -23.51 38.42
C LEU A 1062 -12.09 -24.65 39.42
N ALA A 1063 -13.05 -24.51 40.33
CA ALA A 1063 -13.42 -25.58 41.27
C ALA A 1063 -13.91 -26.84 40.54
N ALA A 1064 -14.75 -26.67 39.52
CA ALA A 1064 -15.25 -27.77 38.69
C ALA A 1064 -14.13 -28.44 37.87
N GLU A 1065 -13.24 -27.67 37.23
CA GLU A 1065 -12.11 -28.25 36.50
C GLU A 1065 -11.18 -29.00 37.47
N LEU A 1066 -10.81 -28.41 38.62
CA LEU A 1066 -10.00 -29.09 39.66
C LEU A 1066 -10.65 -30.41 40.09
N GLY A 1067 -11.95 -30.38 40.42
CA GLY A 1067 -12.68 -31.58 40.83
C GLY A 1067 -12.76 -32.66 39.75
N SER A 1068 -12.80 -32.26 38.48
CA SER A 1068 -12.81 -33.20 37.35
C SER A 1068 -11.49 -33.94 37.16
N HIS A 1069 -10.38 -33.36 37.62
CA HIS A 1069 -9.04 -33.94 37.61
C HIS A 1069 -8.80 -34.95 38.75
N LEU A 1070 -9.67 -34.99 39.77
CA LEU A 1070 -9.53 -35.89 40.90
C LEU A 1070 -9.87 -37.32 40.52
N VAL A 1071 -8.98 -38.23 40.94
CA VAL A 1071 -9.17 -39.69 40.82
C VAL A 1071 -10.07 -40.19 41.95
N ASN A 1072 -9.80 -39.74 43.18
CA ASN A 1072 -10.53 -40.21 44.35
C ASN A 1072 -12.02 -39.89 44.25
N ARG A 1073 -12.84 -40.95 44.23
CA ARG A 1073 -14.29 -40.84 44.08
C ARG A 1073 -14.93 -40.08 45.25
N LYS A 1074 -14.41 -40.24 46.47
CA LYS A 1074 -14.90 -39.52 47.65
C LYS A 1074 -14.69 -38.01 47.46
N ASP A 1075 -13.48 -37.60 47.10
CA ASP A 1075 -13.12 -36.19 46.95
C ASP A 1075 -13.83 -35.54 45.75
N LYS A 1076 -13.97 -36.28 44.65
CA LYS A 1076 -14.73 -35.83 43.47
C LYS A 1076 -16.21 -35.61 43.78
N ASN A 1077 -16.83 -36.51 44.53
CA ASN A 1077 -18.21 -36.36 44.97
C ASN A 1077 -18.36 -35.21 45.97
N ASP A 1078 -17.39 -35.01 46.86
CA ASP A 1078 -17.35 -33.90 47.81
C ASP A 1078 -17.35 -32.55 47.05
N VAL A 1079 -16.47 -32.40 46.04
CA VAL A 1079 -16.46 -31.22 45.17
C VAL A 1079 -17.78 -31.03 44.44
N LEU A 1080 -18.36 -32.09 43.88
CA LEU A 1080 -19.68 -32.03 43.21
C LEU A 1080 -20.77 -31.54 44.16
N CYS A 1081 -20.81 -32.04 45.40
CA CYS A 1081 -21.75 -31.59 46.43
C CYS A 1081 -21.61 -30.09 46.68
N HIS A 1082 -20.39 -29.57 46.84
CA HIS A 1082 -20.17 -28.13 47.04
C HIS A 1082 -20.54 -27.28 45.82
N LEU A 1083 -20.30 -27.76 44.60
CA LEU A 1083 -20.76 -27.10 43.37
C LEU A 1083 -22.30 -27.04 43.29
N MET A 1084 -22.98 -28.14 43.64
CA MET A 1084 -24.44 -28.23 43.66
C MET A 1084 -25.06 -27.35 44.75
N HIS A 1085 -24.51 -27.34 45.96
CA HIS A 1085 -24.93 -26.44 47.04
C HIS A 1085 -24.71 -24.95 46.68
N GLY A 1086 -23.68 -24.65 45.88
CA GLY A 1086 -23.43 -23.31 45.34
C GLY A 1086 -24.26 -22.97 44.09
N PHE A 1087 -25.15 -23.85 43.63
CA PHE A 1087 -25.95 -23.71 42.41
C PHE A 1087 -25.14 -23.54 41.11
N HIS A 1088 -23.89 -24.01 41.10
CA HIS A 1088 -22.97 -23.98 39.96
C HIS A 1088 -23.14 -25.21 39.05
N PHE A 1089 -24.39 -25.47 38.64
CA PHE A 1089 -24.76 -26.66 37.88
C PHE A 1089 -24.07 -26.71 36.50
N ASP A 1090 -23.96 -25.57 35.82
CA ASP A 1090 -23.37 -25.50 34.48
C ASP A 1090 -21.88 -25.81 34.48
N ASP A 1091 -21.14 -25.30 35.46
CA ASP A 1091 -19.71 -25.58 35.60
C ASP A 1091 -19.51 -27.10 35.79
N ALA A 1092 -20.26 -27.70 36.71
CA ALA A 1092 -20.21 -29.16 36.94
C ALA A 1092 -20.56 -29.97 35.68
N ILE A 1093 -21.63 -29.60 34.95
CA ILE A 1093 -22.01 -30.29 33.71
C ILE A 1093 -20.94 -30.13 32.63
N THR A 1094 -20.36 -28.93 32.50
CA THR A 1094 -19.32 -28.61 31.50
C THR A 1094 -18.06 -29.46 31.71
N PHE A 1095 -17.63 -29.59 32.96
CA PHE A 1095 -16.43 -30.34 33.34
C PHE A 1095 -16.68 -31.84 33.58
N GLY A 1096 -17.82 -32.36 33.12
CA GLY A 1096 -18.02 -33.81 32.96
C GLY A 1096 -18.47 -34.55 34.21
N PHE A 1097 -19.04 -33.87 35.21
CA PHE A 1097 -19.69 -34.53 36.33
C PHE A 1097 -21.00 -35.23 35.89
N ASP A 1098 -21.48 -36.22 36.67
CA ASP A 1098 -22.67 -37.01 36.30
C ASP A 1098 -23.92 -36.13 36.24
N LYS A 1099 -24.38 -35.85 35.01
CA LYS A 1099 -25.59 -35.07 34.74
C LYS A 1099 -26.80 -35.63 35.46
N LYS A 1100 -26.91 -36.96 35.59
CA LYS A 1100 -28.06 -37.59 36.27
C LYS A 1100 -28.11 -37.20 37.74
N THR A 1101 -26.97 -37.27 38.44
CA THR A 1101 -26.87 -36.88 39.86
C THR A 1101 -27.21 -35.40 40.04
N ILE A 1102 -26.71 -34.53 39.16
CA ILE A 1102 -27.00 -33.10 39.18
C ILE A 1102 -28.49 -32.84 38.94
N PHE A 1103 -29.09 -33.50 37.94
CA PHE A 1103 -30.50 -33.32 37.62
C PHE A 1103 -31.43 -33.87 38.71
N GLU A 1104 -31.06 -34.99 39.35
CA GLU A 1104 -31.79 -35.51 40.52
C GLU A 1104 -31.72 -34.56 41.70
N TYR A 1105 -30.56 -33.95 41.94
CA TYR A 1105 -30.42 -32.89 42.95
C TYR A 1105 -31.29 -31.67 42.61
N ILE A 1106 -31.32 -31.24 41.34
CA ILE A 1106 -32.17 -30.13 40.89
C ILE A 1106 -33.66 -30.41 41.15
N VAL A 1107 -34.13 -31.60 40.79
CA VAL A 1107 -35.53 -32.02 41.01
C VAL A 1107 -35.88 -32.08 42.49
N ASN A 1108 -34.92 -32.39 43.36
CA ASN A 1108 -35.10 -32.43 44.81
C ASN A 1108 -35.10 -31.01 45.45
N GLY A 1109 -35.89 -30.07 44.90
CA GLY A 1109 -36.19 -28.78 45.52
C GLY A 1109 -35.38 -27.57 45.01
N HIS A 1110 -34.63 -27.70 43.92
CA HIS A 1110 -33.78 -26.63 43.37
C HIS A 1110 -34.12 -26.22 41.93
N ILE A 1111 -35.29 -26.59 41.42
CA ILE A 1111 -35.76 -26.27 40.06
C ILE A 1111 -35.73 -24.77 39.78
N ALA A 1112 -36.21 -23.93 40.70
CA ALA A 1112 -36.25 -22.47 40.52
C ALA A 1112 -34.85 -21.86 40.32
N HIS A 1113 -33.85 -22.32 41.05
CA HIS A 1113 -32.47 -21.85 40.89
C HIS A 1113 -31.84 -22.39 39.61
N ALA A 1114 -32.13 -23.63 39.23
CA ALA A 1114 -31.68 -24.17 37.95
C ALA A 1114 -32.26 -23.41 36.75
N THR A 1115 -33.50 -22.94 36.80
CA THR A 1115 -34.08 -22.10 35.73
C THR A 1115 -33.49 -20.68 35.68
N GLU A 1116 -32.84 -20.22 36.75
CA GLU A 1116 -32.08 -18.96 36.81
C GLU A 1116 -30.65 -19.12 36.30
N THR A 1117 -29.98 -20.22 36.66
CA THR A 1117 -28.54 -20.37 36.44
C THR A 1117 -28.17 -21.14 35.19
N LEU A 1118 -28.95 -22.15 34.77
CA LEU A 1118 -28.58 -23.01 33.63
C LEU A 1118 -28.54 -22.23 32.30
N ILE A 1119 -27.44 -22.38 31.57
CA ILE A 1119 -27.34 -21.93 30.18
C ILE A 1119 -28.29 -22.73 29.27
N ASP A 1120 -28.69 -22.12 28.16
CA ASP A 1120 -29.65 -22.70 27.20
C ASP A 1120 -29.35 -24.16 26.84
N ALA A 1121 -28.09 -24.50 26.57
CA ALA A 1121 -27.69 -25.85 26.18
C ALA A 1121 -27.94 -26.89 27.29
N HIS A 1122 -27.60 -26.57 28.54
CA HIS A 1122 -27.80 -27.48 29.67
C HIS A 1122 -29.25 -27.49 30.14
N PHE A 1123 -29.94 -26.36 30.04
CA PHE A 1123 -31.37 -26.28 30.26
C PHE A 1123 -32.13 -27.19 29.28
N VAL A 1124 -31.69 -27.25 28.01
CA VAL A 1124 -32.21 -28.20 27.01
C VAL A 1124 -31.98 -29.65 27.46
N LEU A 1125 -30.77 -29.99 27.91
CA LEU A 1125 -30.46 -31.34 28.39
C LEU A 1125 -31.30 -31.73 29.61
N PHE A 1126 -31.42 -30.83 30.59
CA PHE A 1126 -32.18 -31.06 31.82
C PHE A 1126 -33.66 -31.34 31.52
N THR A 1127 -34.29 -30.49 30.73
CA THR A 1127 -35.72 -30.64 30.37
C THR A 1127 -35.98 -31.82 29.43
N SER A 1128 -35.02 -32.18 28.57
CA SER A 1128 -35.11 -33.40 27.75
C SER A 1128 -35.02 -34.65 28.62
N TRP A 1129 -34.14 -34.65 29.62
CA TRP A 1129 -34.01 -35.74 30.60
C TRP A 1129 -35.28 -35.92 31.44
N LEU A 1130 -35.96 -34.83 31.84
CA LEU A 1130 -37.27 -34.92 32.51
C LEU A 1130 -38.33 -35.57 31.60
N LEU A 1131 -38.36 -35.21 30.32
CA LEU A 1131 -39.27 -35.78 29.32
C LEU A 1131 -39.01 -37.27 29.06
N GLU A 1132 -37.73 -37.66 29.03
CA GLU A 1132 -37.29 -39.06 28.93
C GLU A 1132 -37.74 -39.88 30.16
N LYS A 1133 -37.60 -39.33 31.37
CA LYS A 1133 -38.09 -39.95 32.61
C LYS A 1133 -39.62 -39.97 32.72
N GLY A 1134 -40.33 -39.19 31.91
CA GLY A 1134 -41.78 -39.02 32.03
C GLY A 1134 -42.21 -38.20 33.25
N ASP A 1135 -41.31 -37.41 33.83
CA ASP A 1135 -41.54 -36.60 35.03
C ASP A 1135 -42.23 -35.27 34.68
N MET A 1136 -43.53 -35.37 34.40
CA MET A 1136 -44.33 -34.22 33.97
C MET A 1136 -44.60 -33.22 35.10
N ASP A 1137 -44.48 -33.61 36.36
CA ASP A 1137 -44.74 -32.72 37.49
C ASP A 1137 -43.55 -31.77 37.72
N SER A 1138 -42.31 -32.27 37.64
CA SER A 1138 -41.13 -31.41 37.59
C SER A 1138 -41.13 -30.47 36.38
N ILE A 1139 -41.67 -30.89 35.22
CA ILE A 1139 -41.81 -30.01 34.05
C ILE A 1139 -42.81 -28.87 34.30
N LYS A 1140 -43.94 -29.15 34.96
CA LYS A 1140 -44.89 -28.09 35.36
C LYS A 1140 -44.26 -27.14 36.37
N GLU A 1141 -43.40 -27.65 37.25
CA GLU A 1141 -42.64 -26.82 38.19
C GLU A 1141 -41.62 -25.93 37.48
N VAL A 1142 -40.90 -26.44 36.47
CA VAL A 1142 -40.03 -25.65 35.57
C VAL A 1142 -40.84 -24.56 34.86
N GLU A 1143 -42.00 -24.89 34.30
CA GLU A 1143 -42.87 -23.90 33.64
C GLU A 1143 -43.32 -22.81 34.64
N ARG A 1144 -43.73 -23.21 35.85
CA ARG A 1144 -44.14 -22.28 36.90
C ARG A 1144 -42.99 -21.37 37.34
N ALA A 1145 -41.78 -21.91 37.50
CA ALA A 1145 -40.59 -21.14 37.83
C ALA A 1145 -40.24 -20.11 36.74
N LEU A 1146 -40.25 -20.53 35.46
CA LEU A 1146 -40.02 -19.61 34.33
C LEU A 1146 -41.09 -18.51 34.22
N VAL A 1147 -42.35 -18.83 34.51
CA VAL A 1147 -43.45 -17.84 34.56
C VAL A 1147 -43.19 -16.82 35.66
N ASN A 1148 -42.84 -17.27 36.87
CA ASN A 1148 -42.52 -16.39 37.99
C ASN A 1148 -41.30 -15.51 37.71
N GLN A 1149 -40.35 -15.98 36.88
CA GLN A 1149 -39.15 -15.26 36.46
C GLN A 1149 -39.36 -14.37 35.21
N GLY A 1150 -40.54 -14.41 34.58
CA GLY A 1150 -40.83 -13.61 33.37
C GLY A 1150 -40.12 -14.09 32.08
N ARG A 1151 -39.60 -15.32 32.03
CA ARG A 1151 -38.81 -15.88 30.91
C ARG A 1151 -39.69 -16.43 29.78
N THR A 1152 -40.36 -15.53 29.05
CA THR A 1152 -41.39 -15.87 28.05
C THR A 1152 -40.89 -16.65 26.82
N LEU A 1153 -39.65 -16.42 26.39
CA LEU A 1153 -39.05 -17.12 25.24
C LEU A 1153 -38.71 -18.59 25.57
N GLU A 1154 -38.20 -18.83 26.77
CA GLU A 1154 -37.85 -20.14 27.28
C GLU A 1154 -39.08 -21.00 27.52
N ILE A 1155 -40.18 -20.40 28.00
CA ILE A 1155 -41.49 -21.06 28.09
C ILE A 1155 -41.96 -21.51 26.70
N LYS A 1156 -41.86 -20.64 25.69
CA LYS A 1156 -42.24 -20.98 24.31
C LYS A 1156 -41.40 -22.16 23.79
N ARG A 1157 -40.08 -22.11 23.96
CA ARG A 1157 -39.15 -23.19 23.56
C ARG A 1157 -39.42 -24.51 24.29
N LEU A 1158 -39.75 -24.46 25.59
CA LEU A 1158 -40.11 -25.63 26.38
C LEU A 1158 -41.41 -26.27 25.85
N LYS A 1159 -42.44 -25.46 25.58
CA LYS A 1159 -43.72 -25.94 25.01
C LYS A 1159 -43.54 -26.56 23.63
N GLU A 1160 -42.75 -25.93 22.76
CA GLU A 1160 -42.39 -26.49 21.45
C GLU A 1160 -41.67 -27.84 21.57
N ARG A 1161 -40.77 -27.99 22.56
CA ARG A 1161 -40.05 -29.24 22.81
C ARG A 1161 -40.97 -30.35 23.31
N ILE A 1162 -41.87 -30.04 24.26
CA ILE A 1162 -42.90 -30.97 24.74
C ILE A 1162 -43.79 -31.43 23.58
N ALA A 1163 -44.19 -30.50 22.70
CA ALA A 1163 -45.00 -30.82 21.52
C ALA A 1163 -44.27 -31.76 20.55
N ARG A 1164 -42.99 -31.49 20.24
CA ARG A 1164 -42.16 -32.37 19.39
C ARG A 1164 -41.95 -33.75 20.01
N TRP A 1165 -41.72 -33.82 21.32
CA TRP A 1165 -41.55 -35.08 22.03
C TRP A 1165 -42.82 -35.95 21.96
N ASN A 1166 -43.98 -35.34 22.20
CA ASN A 1166 -45.27 -36.03 22.09
C ASN A 1166 -45.55 -36.51 20.66
N GLN A 1167 -45.14 -35.76 19.63
CA GLN A 1167 -45.20 -36.21 18.24
C GLN A 1167 -44.26 -37.40 17.96
N SER A 1168 -43.05 -37.39 18.52
CA SER A 1168 -42.08 -38.49 18.35
C SER A 1168 -42.45 -39.79 19.08
N LYS A 1169 -43.32 -39.74 20.11
CA LYS A 1169 -43.89 -40.94 20.76
C LYS A 1169 -45.11 -41.52 20.05
N LEU A 1170 -45.73 -40.74 19.16
CA LEU A 1170 -46.90 -41.14 18.35
C LEU A 1170 -46.49 -41.77 17.00
N GLN A 1171 -45.22 -41.67 16.61
CA GLN A 1171 -44.57 -42.40 15.53
C GLN A 1171 -43.81 -43.60 16.11
#